data_AF-A0A7X6HT95-F1
#
_entry.id   AF-A0A7X6HT95-F1
#
_cell.length_a   1.000
_cell.length_b   1.000
_cell.length_c   1.000
_cell.angle_alpha   90.00
_cell.angle_beta   90.00
_cell.angle_gamma   90.00
#
_symmetry.space_group_name_H-M   'P 1'
#
loop_
_entity.id
_entity.type
_entity.pdbx_description
1 polymer ?
#
loop_
_entity_poly.entity_id
_entity_poly.type
_entity_poly.pdbx_seq_one_letter_code
_entity_poly.pdbx_strand_id
1 'polypeptide(L)'
;MEAKSYKDTVNLPKTKFEMRANAVKREPELQQFWTENHIYDRLSHNNPGDLFVLHDGPPYANGQLHIGHALNKILKDFINRYQMLCGKKVRYVPGWDCHGLPIELKVLQNMKSDDRLNLTPIDLRHQAAAFAEKTMEQQRASFMRYGVWGDWEHPYLTLKPEYEAAQIGVFGQMVLKGYIYRGFKPVHWSPSSKTALAEAELEYPEGHTSRSIYVGFHVRKLSKSLQSKFKRYMPSLWAAIWTTTPWTIPANLAIAVNPELTYAVVEPPADSHIAQQFIIVAVDAVDRLSATFNTKLKILATVKGKELEGCHYKHPLFDRDSQIVAGGDYITSDSGTGLVHTAPGHGQEDFIVGKRYSLPILTPVDENGNFTAEAGEFAGLNVLGNGNAAVIDALAAANCLIKEEVYAHSYPYDWRTKKPTIFRATEQWFASVEGFRDAALKAISSVNWIPAQGENRITAMVGDRSDWCISRQRTWGVPIPVFYDEETNEPLLNAETIAHVQAIFAAKGSDAWWELSIAELLPESYRNNGRTYRKGTDTMDVWFDSGSSWAAVAEGRSELAYPADIYLEGSDQHRGWFQSSLLTSVATKGIAPYKTVLTHGFVLDEKGRKMSKSEGNVVDPAAVIKEYGADVLRLWVSSVDYSADVPLGKNILKQQADVYRKIRNTAKFLLGNLHDFDPAKDAVPYEDLPELDRYLLHRMCEVFAEVKDAFDSFQFSRFFQTVQNFCTVDLSNFYLDIAKDRLYISAADALRRRSCQTVIAIAVENLARAIAPVLCHMAEDIWQYIPYPTPYKSVFEAGWVQVEEKWFDPELANRWQYLRQVRAEVNKVLEKARMEKAIGSSLEAKVLLYVPDAEKREMLAALNPSTEALVEYVRSQNVEAELVAAETAATEPAVTEIAVEVAPEMSAEIEESLDEISENLESAAGETWQEILERTVAFIGNLPEYAGNFLVEYQKPLVTLGLLFSVAVTGKVTLSILDTINRIPTLCGLFEIIGILFTMWFAFRYLLFAANREELAEKIETFTADVVGNKSTIVLAETQAIVVATPVETAIVKTAEIPQPPAIAPAAKPEIVLHQSPITYATAGNGVDELRYLFITSEVELIASQEILQELPYSFQSPELAIGAVKAGGEKCDRCWNYSTHVGESIEHPLICERCVSAIAGEF
;
A
#
# COMPACT_ATOMS: atom_id res chain seq x y z
N MET A 1 26.54 -59.63 -9.86
CA MET A 1 25.91 -58.35 -10.25
C MET A 1 25.75 -57.53 -9.00
N GLU A 2 26.12 -56.25 -9.01
CA GLU A 2 25.75 -55.34 -7.91
C GLU A 2 24.23 -55.16 -7.90
N ALA A 3 23.61 -55.19 -6.72
CA ALA A 3 22.18 -55.00 -6.59
C ALA A 3 21.82 -53.54 -6.94
N LYS A 4 21.06 -53.33 -8.01
CA LYS A 4 20.53 -52.00 -8.36
C LYS A 4 19.70 -51.47 -7.19
N SER A 5 19.91 -50.22 -6.80
CA SER A 5 19.12 -49.60 -5.74
C SER A 5 17.67 -49.41 -6.21
N TYR A 6 16.69 -49.92 -5.47
CA TYR A 6 15.27 -49.68 -5.80
C TYR A 6 14.94 -48.18 -5.84
N LYS A 7 15.71 -47.33 -5.15
CA LYS A 7 15.62 -45.87 -5.19
C LYS A 7 15.76 -45.28 -6.61
N ASP A 8 16.52 -45.93 -7.48
CA ASP A 8 16.75 -45.48 -8.86
C ASP A 8 15.57 -45.81 -9.80
N THR A 9 14.62 -46.63 -9.33
CA THR A 9 13.38 -46.99 -10.05
C THR A 9 12.19 -46.08 -9.70
N VAL A 10 12.45 -44.98 -8.98
CA VAL A 10 11.44 -44.04 -8.48
C VAL A 10 11.37 -42.81 -9.38
N ASN A 11 10.16 -42.37 -9.73
CA ASN A 11 9.90 -41.24 -10.62
C ASN A 11 10.13 -39.88 -9.92
N LEU A 12 11.38 -39.60 -9.55
CA LEU A 12 11.76 -38.38 -8.83
C LEU A 12 11.63 -37.11 -9.70
N PRO A 13 11.30 -35.94 -9.13
CA PRO A 13 11.14 -34.69 -9.88
C PRO A 13 12.44 -34.22 -10.55
N LYS A 14 12.37 -33.78 -11.80
CA LYS A 14 13.50 -33.26 -12.58
C LYS A 14 13.14 -31.92 -13.20
N THR A 15 13.83 -30.84 -12.85
CA THR A 15 13.67 -29.56 -13.54
C THR A 15 14.96 -28.74 -13.45
N LYS A 16 15.20 -27.92 -14.49
CA LYS A 16 16.26 -26.90 -14.51
C LYS A 16 15.87 -25.64 -13.72
N PHE A 17 14.61 -25.52 -13.30
CA PHE A 17 14.13 -24.41 -12.48
C PHE A 17 14.78 -24.45 -11.07
N GLU A 18 15.62 -23.46 -10.77
CA GLU A 18 16.38 -23.41 -9.52
C GLU A 18 15.53 -23.04 -8.30
N MET A 19 15.94 -23.53 -7.12
CA MET A 19 15.27 -23.21 -5.85
C MET A 19 15.44 -21.74 -5.44
N ARG A 20 16.60 -21.16 -5.78
CA ARG A 20 16.87 -19.71 -5.65
C ARG A 20 16.66 -19.08 -7.03
N ALA A 21 16.04 -17.91 -7.09
CA ALA A 21 15.77 -17.23 -8.36
C ALA A 21 17.00 -16.58 -9.01
N ASN A 22 18.09 -16.40 -8.25
CA ASN A 22 19.27 -15.62 -8.68
C ASN A 22 18.87 -14.24 -9.27
N ALA A 23 17.93 -13.56 -8.60
CA ALA A 23 17.16 -12.44 -9.13
C ALA A 23 18.01 -11.27 -9.68
N VAL A 24 19.19 -11.05 -9.11
CA VAL A 24 20.17 -10.05 -9.58
C VAL A 24 20.56 -10.26 -11.04
N LYS A 25 20.65 -11.52 -11.50
CA LYS A 25 20.95 -11.88 -12.89
C LYS A 25 19.69 -12.23 -13.69
N ARG A 26 18.78 -13.01 -13.10
CA ARG A 26 17.64 -13.58 -13.83
C ARG A 26 16.54 -12.56 -14.16
N GLU A 27 16.26 -11.59 -13.28
CA GLU A 27 15.24 -10.57 -13.59
C GLU A 27 15.65 -9.68 -14.78
N PRO A 28 16.90 -9.18 -14.90
CA PRO A 28 17.36 -8.50 -16.11
C PRO A 28 17.28 -9.34 -17.39
N GLU A 29 17.61 -10.64 -17.35
CA GLU A 29 17.46 -11.52 -18.53
C GLU A 29 16.00 -11.60 -19.02
N LEU A 30 15.05 -11.66 -18.08
CA LEU A 30 13.61 -11.71 -18.40
C LEU A 30 13.09 -10.35 -18.90
N GLN A 31 13.57 -9.24 -18.32
CA GLN A 31 13.28 -7.88 -18.80
C GLN A 31 13.81 -7.65 -20.23
N GLN A 32 15.01 -8.13 -20.52
CA GLN A 32 15.58 -8.13 -21.87
C GLN A 32 14.75 -8.99 -22.83
N PHE A 33 14.39 -10.23 -22.44
CA PHE A 33 13.54 -11.11 -23.24
C PHE A 33 12.19 -10.46 -23.62
N TRP A 34 11.52 -9.78 -22.67
CA TRP A 34 10.26 -9.07 -22.96
C TRP A 34 10.44 -7.93 -23.97
N THR A 35 11.61 -7.27 -23.94
CA THR A 35 11.96 -6.14 -24.80
C THR A 35 12.29 -6.63 -26.22
N GLU A 36 13.19 -7.61 -26.35
CA GLU A 36 13.57 -8.25 -27.62
C GLU A 36 12.38 -8.92 -28.33
N ASN A 37 11.43 -9.45 -27.57
CA ASN A 37 10.20 -10.04 -28.11
C ASN A 37 9.05 -9.04 -28.18
N HIS A 38 9.23 -7.74 -27.90
CA HIS A 38 8.19 -6.70 -27.97
C HIS A 38 6.85 -7.09 -27.29
N ILE A 39 6.92 -7.76 -26.13
CA ILE A 39 5.73 -8.34 -25.46
C ILE A 39 4.74 -7.23 -25.07
N TYR A 40 5.22 -6.18 -24.42
CA TYR A 40 4.40 -5.04 -24.01
C TYR A 40 3.76 -4.33 -25.22
N ASP A 41 4.51 -4.05 -26.28
CA ASP A 41 4.00 -3.35 -27.46
C ASP A 41 2.96 -4.19 -28.22
N ARG A 42 3.19 -5.51 -28.37
CA ARG A 42 2.17 -6.40 -28.98
C ARG A 42 0.87 -6.39 -28.18
N LEU A 43 0.95 -6.60 -26.86
CA LEU A 43 -0.25 -6.70 -26.02
C LEU A 43 -0.98 -5.36 -25.89
N SER A 44 -0.25 -4.25 -25.74
CA SER A 44 -0.86 -2.91 -25.62
C SER A 44 -1.67 -2.49 -26.86
N HIS A 45 -1.27 -2.92 -28.06
CA HIS A 45 -1.98 -2.59 -29.31
C HIS A 45 -2.97 -3.66 -29.78
N ASN A 46 -2.60 -4.94 -29.70
CA ASN A 46 -3.28 -6.05 -30.38
C ASN A 46 -4.27 -6.81 -29.48
N ASN A 47 -4.32 -6.53 -28.18
CA ASN A 47 -5.32 -7.11 -27.29
C ASN A 47 -6.74 -6.84 -27.80
N PRO A 48 -7.68 -7.80 -27.70
CA PRO A 48 -8.97 -7.72 -28.40
C PRO A 48 -9.99 -6.78 -27.76
N GLY A 49 -9.86 -6.48 -26.47
CA GLY A 49 -10.80 -5.66 -25.69
C GLY A 49 -10.57 -4.16 -25.80
N ASP A 50 -11.39 -3.42 -25.05
CA ASP A 50 -11.38 -1.97 -25.03
C ASP A 50 -10.06 -1.37 -24.49
N LEU A 51 -9.83 -0.10 -24.82
CA LEU A 51 -8.75 0.69 -24.24
C LEU A 51 -9.02 0.96 -22.76
N PHE A 52 -7.98 0.81 -21.94
CA PHE A 52 -7.95 1.19 -20.53
C PHE A 52 -6.79 2.15 -20.28
N VAL A 53 -7.09 3.32 -19.73
CA VAL A 53 -6.14 4.42 -19.50
C VAL A 53 -5.95 4.65 -18.01
N LEU A 54 -4.82 4.16 -17.48
CA LEU A 54 -4.24 4.68 -16.25
C LEU A 54 -3.33 5.85 -16.63
N HIS A 55 -3.72 7.07 -16.26
CA HIS A 55 -2.88 8.24 -16.50
C HIS A 55 -1.87 8.41 -15.36
N ASP A 56 -0.61 8.61 -15.71
CA ASP A 56 0.48 8.70 -14.76
C ASP A 56 0.60 10.12 -14.20
N GLY A 57 0.55 10.30 -12.88
CA GLY A 57 0.97 11.55 -12.26
C GLY A 57 2.48 11.70 -12.38
N PRO A 58 2.98 12.86 -12.84
CA PRO A 58 4.38 13.01 -13.22
C PRO A 58 5.28 13.17 -11.98
N PRO A 59 6.16 12.21 -11.61
CA PRO A 59 7.20 12.44 -10.62
C PRO A 59 8.09 13.63 -10.98
N TYR A 60 8.54 14.34 -9.94
CA TYR A 60 9.41 15.50 -10.09
C TYR A 60 10.82 15.06 -10.51
N ALA A 61 11.32 15.62 -11.62
CA ALA A 61 12.65 15.32 -12.18
C ALA A 61 13.80 16.00 -11.40
N ASN A 62 13.81 15.86 -10.05
CA ASN A 62 14.74 16.60 -9.18
C ASN A 62 15.70 15.75 -8.32
N GLY A 63 15.50 14.44 -8.16
CA GLY A 63 16.42 13.62 -7.37
C GLY A 63 16.22 12.11 -7.50
N GLN A 64 16.92 11.33 -6.67
CA GLN A 64 16.75 9.87 -6.63
C GLN A 64 15.36 9.48 -6.12
N LEU A 65 14.86 8.36 -6.63
CA LEU A 65 13.62 7.75 -6.15
C LEU A 65 13.77 7.24 -4.72
N HIS A 66 12.64 7.13 -4.04
CA HIS A 66 12.51 6.55 -2.70
C HIS A 66 11.39 5.53 -2.67
N ILE A 67 11.27 4.75 -1.59
CA ILE A 67 10.30 3.65 -1.51
C ILE A 67 8.84 4.04 -1.82
N GLY A 68 8.38 5.24 -1.45
CA GLY A 68 7.05 5.73 -1.87
C GLY A 68 6.83 5.80 -3.40
N HIS A 69 7.87 6.08 -4.19
CA HIS A 69 7.80 6.02 -5.66
C HIS A 69 7.72 4.57 -6.17
N ALA A 70 8.37 3.62 -5.48
CA ALA A 70 8.28 2.20 -5.79
C ALA A 70 6.86 1.68 -5.49
N LEU A 71 6.31 1.98 -4.31
CA LEU A 71 4.91 1.69 -3.97
C LEU A 71 3.95 2.19 -5.06
N ASN A 72 4.02 3.47 -5.38
CA ASN A 72 3.19 4.11 -6.40
C ASN A 72 3.25 3.41 -7.77
N LYS A 73 4.45 3.28 -8.35
CA LYS A 73 4.61 2.72 -9.70
C LYS A 73 4.31 1.23 -9.77
N ILE A 74 4.60 0.48 -8.72
CA ILE A 74 4.29 -0.95 -8.66
C ILE A 74 2.77 -1.17 -8.60
N LEU A 75 2.02 -0.37 -7.82
CA LEU A 75 0.55 -0.43 -7.81
C LEU A 75 -0.05 -0.11 -9.20
N LYS A 76 0.48 0.91 -9.90
CA LYS A 76 0.07 1.23 -11.28
C LYS A 76 0.34 0.05 -12.23
N ASP A 77 1.50 -0.58 -12.13
CA ASP A 77 1.89 -1.73 -12.96
C ASP A 77 1.04 -2.98 -12.66
N PHE A 78 0.62 -3.22 -11.41
CA PHE A 78 -0.31 -4.31 -11.07
C PHE A 78 -1.63 -4.15 -11.82
N ILE A 79 -2.21 -2.94 -11.78
CA ILE A 79 -3.47 -2.63 -12.46
C ILE A 79 -3.31 -2.78 -13.97
N ASN A 80 -2.27 -2.18 -14.55
CA ASN A 80 -2.02 -2.25 -15.99
C ASN A 80 -1.84 -3.69 -16.48
N ARG A 81 -0.98 -4.49 -15.81
CA ARG A 81 -0.76 -5.90 -16.16
C ARG A 81 -2.02 -6.75 -15.99
N TYR A 82 -2.81 -6.54 -14.95
CA TYR A 82 -4.09 -7.22 -14.77
C TYR A 82 -5.05 -6.93 -15.93
N GLN A 83 -5.26 -5.65 -16.27
CA GLN A 83 -6.15 -5.27 -17.38
C GLN A 83 -5.63 -5.81 -18.73
N MET A 84 -4.31 -5.86 -18.96
CA MET A 84 -3.72 -6.51 -20.14
C MET A 84 -3.98 -8.01 -20.20
N LEU A 85 -3.85 -8.73 -19.08
CA LEU A 85 -4.15 -10.17 -19.03
C LEU A 85 -5.65 -10.45 -19.21
N CYS A 86 -6.52 -9.56 -18.74
CA CYS A 86 -7.95 -9.56 -19.05
C CYS A 86 -8.28 -9.14 -20.51
N GLY A 87 -7.26 -8.98 -21.37
CA GLY A 87 -7.44 -8.73 -22.79
C GLY A 87 -7.76 -7.29 -23.17
N LYS A 88 -7.62 -6.31 -22.28
CA LYS A 88 -7.75 -4.88 -22.63
C LYS A 88 -6.49 -4.32 -23.25
N LYS A 89 -6.63 -3.30 -24.09
CA LYS A 89 -5.50 -2.51 -24.59
C LYS A 89 -5.07 -1.54 -23.50
N VAL A 90 -3.80 -1.54 -23.15
CA VAL A 90 -3.24 -0.66 -22.09
C VAL A 90 -1.96 -0.04 -22.60
N ARG A 91 -2.00 1.27 -22.93
CA ARG A 91 -0.81 2.06 -23.21
C ARG A 91 -0.52 2.95 -22.00
N TYR A 92 0.39 2.51 -21.14
CA TYR A 92 0.82 3.32 -20.00
C TYR A 92 1.96 4.24 -20.43
N VAL A 93 1.71 5.55 -20.44
CA VAL A 93 2.71 6.57 -20.77
C VAL A 93 3.23 7.17 -19.47
N PRO A 94 4.47 6.86 -19.05
CA PRO A 94 5.09 7.51 -17.90
C PRO A 94 5.42 8.96 -18.22
N GLY A 95 5.43 9.82 -17.20
CA GLY A 95 5.85 11.21 -17.37
C GLY A 95 6.61 11.82 -16.22
N TRP A 96 7.05 13.06 -16.42
CA TRP A 96 7.89 13.80 -15.47
C TRP A 96 7.55 15.29 -15.43
N ASP A 97 7.55 15.84 -14.20
CA ASP A 97 7.47 17.26 -13.97
C ASP A 97 8.90 17.82 -13.94
N CYS A 98 9.22 18.55 -14.99
CA CYS A 98 10.54 19.06 -15.29
C CYS A 98 10.71 20.54 -14.92
N HIS A 99 9.67 21.23 -14.46
CA HIS A 99 9.69 22.69 -14.26
C HIS A 99 9.86 23.12 -12.80
N GLY A 100 9.98 24.43 -12.57
CA GLY A 100 9.84 25.05 -11.27
C GLY A 100 11.07 25.03 -10.34
N LEU A 101 10.85 25.68 -9.20
CA LEU A 101 11.86 26.05 -8.21
C LEU A 101 12.72 24.89 -7.62
N PRO A 102 12.32 23.60 -7.51
CA PRO A 102 13.23 22.56 -6.99
C PRO A 102 14.44 22.31 -7.90
N ILE A 103 14.20 22.33 -9.21
CA ILE A 103 15.22 22.08 -10.22
C ILE A 103 16.11 23.30 -10.33
N GLU A 104 15.50 24.49 -10.39
CA GLU A 104 16.22 25.78 -10.38
C GLU A 104 17.14 25.91 -9.16
N LEU A 105 16.66 25.58 -7.95
CA LEU A 105 17.50 25.60 -6.74
C LEU A 105 18.64 24.58 -6.78
N LYS A 106 18.42 23.37 -7.31
CA LYS A 106 19.46 22.33 -7.39
C LYS A 106 20.53 22.69 -8.41
N VAL A 107 20.16 23.29 -9.54
CA VAL A 107 21.09 23.88 -10.51
C VAL A 107 21.93 24.97 -9.82
N LEU A 108 21.27 25.97 -9.22
CA LEU A 108 21.95 27.08 -8.54
C LEU A 108 22.88 26.59 -7.42
N GLN A 109 22.44 25.66 -6.57
CA GLN A 109 23.25 25.09 -5.48
C GLN A 109 24.54 24.42 -5.97
N ASN A 110 24.51 23.79 -7.15
CA ASN A 110 25.67 23.12 -7.75
C ASN A 110 26.62 24.08 -8.50
N MET A 111 26.21 25.33 -8.77
CA MET A 111 27.06 26.38 -9.36
C MET A 111 27.97 27.06 -8.33
N LYS A 112 29.13 27.57 -8.76
CA LYS A 112 29.97 28.47 -7.95
C LYS A 112 29.37 29.87 -7.87
N SER A 113 29.74 30.63 -6.85
CA SER A 113 29.20 31.99 -6.61
C SER A 113 29.41 32.95 -7.78
N ASP A 114 30.58 32.92 -8.43
CA ASP A 114 30.92 33.83 -9.54
C ASP A 114 30.12 33.52 -10.81
N ASP A 115 29.85 32.24 -11.07
CA ASP A 115 29.05 31.77 -12.20
C ASP A 115 27.59 32.23 -12.07
N ARG A 116 27.05 32.26 -10.84
CA ARG A 116 25.68 32.72 -10.54
C ARG A 116 25.47 34.21 -10.80
N LEU A 117 26.51 35.04 -10.68
CA LEU A 117 26.41 36.50 -10.83
C LEU A 117 26.25 36.95 -12.29
N ASN A 118 26.66 36.10 -13.25
CA ASN A 118 26.62 36.40 -14.68
C ASN A 118 25.55 35.58 -15.44
N LEU A 119 24.72 34.82 -14.73
CA LEU A 119 23.79 33.86 -15.32
C LEU A 119 22.59 34.59 -15.96
N THR A 120 22.42 34.45 -17.28
CA THR A 120 21.24 35.02 -17.94
C THR A 120 19.99 34.13 -17.72
N PRO A 121 18.77 34.67 -17.93
CA PRO A 121 17.55 33.88 -17.87
C PRO A 121 17.58 32.61 -18.74
N ILE A 122 18.10 32.70 -19.97
CA ILE A 122 18.14 31.55 -20.89
C ILE A 122 19.22 30.52 -20.48
N ASP A 123 20.38 30.96 -19.99
CA ASP A 123 21.43 30.05 -19.48
C ASP A 123 20.95 29.21 -18.30
N LEU A 124 20.12 29.80 -17.43
CA LEU A 124 19.50 29.10 -16.30
C LEU A 124 18.50 28.05 -16.79
N ARG A 125 17.68 28.37 -17.80
CA ARG A 125 16.69 27.46 -18.38
C ARG A 125 17.36 26.26 -19.06
N HIS A 126 18.37 26.48 -19.89
CA HIS A 126 19.14 25.39 -20.52
C HIS A 126 19.78 24.45 -19.49
N GLN A 127 20.33 24.99 -18.39
CA GLN A 127 20.93 24.16 -17.33
C GLN A 127 19.88 23.43 -16.48
N ALA A 128 18.69 24.02 -16.31
CA ALA A 128 17.55 23.37 -15.66
C ALA A 128 16.97 22.24 -16.50
N ALA A 129 16.83 22.43 -17.82
CA ALA A 129 16.45 21.38 -18.77
C ALA A 129 17.44 20.20 -18.72
N ALA A 130 18.74 20.46 -18.87
CA ALA A 130 19.78 19.43 -18.84
C ALA A 130 19.84 18.68 -17.49
N PHE A 131 19.58 19.36 -16.37
CA PHE A 131 19.46 18.72 -15.06
C PHE A 131 18.21 17.83 -14.95
N ALA A 132 17.07 18.30 -15.45
CA ALA A 132 15.81 17.55 -15.46
C ALA A 132 15.93 16.29 -16.31
N GLU A 133 16.44 16.38 -17.55
CA GLU A 133 16.66 15.24 -18.45
C GLU A 133 17.60 14.20 -17.85
N LYS A 134 18.75 14.62 -17.30
CA LYS A 134 19.69 13.72 -16.62
C LYS A 134 19.07 13.01 -15.42
N THR A 135 18.21 13.69 -14.68
CA THR A 135 17.53 13.11 -13.51
C THR A 135 16.42 12.16 -13.93
N MET A 136 15.66 12.52 -14.96
CA MET A 136 14.63 11.70 -15.58
C MET A 136 15.22 10.35 -16.03
N GLU A 137 16.34 10.33 -16.74
CA GLU A 137 16.96 9.09 -17.22
C GLU A 137 17.36 8.15 -16.06
N GLN A 138 17.86 8.69 -14.94
CA GLN A 138 18.16 7.91 -13.73
C GLN A 138 16.91 7.33 -13.07
N GLN A 139 15.82 8.12 -13.01
CA GLN A 139 14.54 7.67 -12.48
C GLN A 139 13.88 6.62 -13.40
N ARG A 140 13.92 6.83 -14.72
CA ARG A 140 13.45 5.91 -15.77
C ARG A 140 14.11 4.54 -15.66
N ALA A 141 15.45 4.49 -15.66
CA ALA A 141 16.20 3.24 -15.48
C ALA A 141 15.84 2.52 -14.16
N SER A 142 15.58 3.28 -13.09
CA SER A 142 15.16 2.73 -11.80
C SER A 142 13.74 2.13 -11.87
N PHE A 143 12.77 2.83 -12.47
CA PHE A 143 11.40 2.32 -12.64
C PHE A 143 11.34 1.08 -13.54
N MET A 144 12.09 1.07 -14.65
CA MET A 144 12.25 -0.12 -15.50
C MET A 144 12.78 -1.31 -14.68
N ARG A 145 13.78 -1.07 -13.81
CA ARG A 145 14.34 -2.13 -12.96
C ARG A 145 13.34 -2.65 -11.89
N TYR A 146 12.32 -1.88 -11.52
CA TYR A 146 11.20 -2.35 -10.67
C TYR A 146 10.27 -3.34 -11.42
N GLY A 147 10.53 -3.63 -12.71
CA GLY A 147 9.72 -4.50 -13.55
C GLY A 147 8.48 -3.79 -14.12
N VAL A 148 8.43 -2.45 -14.10
CA VAL A 148 7.26 -1.70 -14.58
C VAL A 148 7.26 -1.62 -16.10
N TRP A 149 6.17 -2.04 -16.74
CA TRP A 149 5.96 -1.83 -18.17
C TRP A 149 5.34 -0.46 -18.45
N GLY A 150 5.69 0.11 -19.60
CA GLY A 150 5.25 1.44 -20.02
C GLY A 150 5.97 1.88 -21.29
N ASP A 151 5.50 2.97 -21.89
CA ASP A 151 6.16 3.64 -23.00
C ASP A 151 7.39 4.42 -22.52
N TRP A 152 8.45 3.68 -22.20
CA TRP A 152 9.72 4.26 -21.75
C TRP A 152 10.49 4.93 -22.89
N GLU A 153 10.11 4.75 -24.16
CA GLU A 153 10.76 5.39 -25.30
C GLU A 153 10.18 6.78 -25.59
N HIS A 154 8.86 6.95 -25.42
CA HIS A 154 8.15 8.19 -25.68
C HIS A 154 7.43 8.71 -24.41
N PRO A 155 8.14 8.92 -23.28
CA PRO A 155 7.54 9.48 -22.08
C PRO A 155 7.10 10.93 -22.31
N TYR A 156 6.15 11.41 -21.51
CA TYR A 156 5.78 12.83 -21.55
C TYR A 156 6.61 13.64 -20.55
N LEU A 157 7.11 14.81 -20.95
CA LEU A 157 7.84 15.72 -20.06
C LEU A 157 7.16 17.10 -20.11
N THR A 158 7.01 17.80 -18.99
CA THR A 158 6.37 19.13 -18.97
C THR A 158 7.12 20.18 -19.80
N LEU A 159 8.43 19.97 -20.05
CA LEU A 159 9.29 20.85 -20.86
C LEU A 159 9.19 20.62 -22.39
N LYS A 160 8.35 19.69 -22.86
CA LYS A 160 8.26 19.39 -24.31
C LYS A 160 7.39 20.42 -25.04
N PRO A 161 7.79 20.91 -26.23
CA PRO A 161 7.04 21.92 -27.01
C PRO A 161 5.54 21.61 -27.16
N GLU A 162 5.20 20.36 -27.44
CA GLU A 162 3.83 19.87 -27.58
C GLU A 162 3.03 19.92 -26.27
N TYR A 163 3.69 19.68 -25.13
CA TYR A 163 3.09 19.77 -23.80
C TYR A 163 2.83 21.22 -23.40
N GLU A 164 3.84 22.08 -23.56
CA GLU A 164 3.75 23.50 -23.24
C GLU A 164 2.67 24.19 -24.10
N ALA A 165 2.58 23.83 -25.39
CA ALA A 165 1.52 24.31 -26.26
C ALA A 165 0.12 23.84 -25.82
N ALA A 166 -0.04 22.60 -25.36
CA ALA A 166 -1.31 22.12 -24.79
C ALA A 166 -1.67 22.88 -23.49
N GLN A 167 -0.69 23.13 -22.62
CA GLN A 167 -0.86 23.92 -21.41
C GLN A 167 -1.30 25.37 -21.71
N ILE A 168 -0.66 26.05 -22.68
CA ILE A 168 -1.10 27.37 -23.15
C ILE A 168 -2.52 27.31 -23.72
N GLY A 169 -2.92 26.21 -24.38
CA GLY A 169 -4.29 26.00 -24.84
C GLY A 169 -5.31 25.91 -23.70
N VAL A 170 -4.98 25.20 -22.62
CA VAL A 170 -5.82 25.12 -21.39
C VAL A 170 -5.93 26.50 -20.72
N PHE A 171 -4.79 27.17 -20.50
CA PHE A 171 -4.74 28.53 -19.97
C PHE A 171 -5.58 29.50 -20.81
N GLY A 172 -5.44 29.44 -22.14
CA GLY A 172 -6.17 30.28 -23.08
C GLY A 172 -7.69 30.12 -23.00
N GLN A 173 -8.17 28.89 -22.93
CA GLN A 173 -9.59 28.62 -22.73
C GLN A 173 -10.12 29.17 -21.40
N MET A 174 -9.32 29.12 -20.33
CA MET A 174 -9.70 29.70 -19.04
C MET A 174 -9.69 31.24 -19.04
N VAL A 175 -8.76 31.89 -19.76
CA VAL A 175 -8.78 33.34 -20.01
C VAL A 175 -10.05 33.74 -20.77
N LEU A 176 -10.37 33.06 -21.87
CA LEU A 176 -11.51 33.41 -22.73
C LEU A 176 -12.88 33.20 -22.04
N LYS A 177 -12.94 32.35 -21.02
CA LYS A 177 -14.13 32.20 -20.14
C LYS A 177 -14.16 33.21 -18.98
N GLY A 178 -13.17 34.08 -18.84
CA GLY A 178 -13.08 35.07 -17.76
C GLY A 178 -12.64 34.50 -16.41
N TYR A 179 -12.15 33.26 -16.35
CA TYR A 179 -11.69 32.64 -15.10
C TYR A 179 -10.28 33.08 -14.71
N ILE A 180 -9.46 33.52 -15.65
CA ILE A 180 -8.10 34.02 -15.36
C ILE A 180 -8.08 35.55 -15.39
N TYR A 181 -7.57 36.16 -14.32
CA TYR A 181 -7.50 37.61 -14.16
C TYR A 181 -6.24 38.03 -13.40
N ARG A 182 -5.85 39.29 -13.57
CA ARG A 182 -4.75 39.93 -12.84
C ARG A 182 -5.31 40.71 -11.64
N GLY A 183 -4.71 40.55 -10.47
CA GLY A 183 -5.17 41.21 -9.25
C GLY A 183 -4.04 41.62 -8.32
N PHE A 184 -4.25 42.70 -7.57
CA PHE A 184 -3.36 43.11 -6.47
C PHE A 184 -3.96 42.60 -5.15
N LYS A 185 -3.40 41.52 -4.60
CA LYS A 185 -3.88 40.85 -3.37
C LYS A 185 -2.72 40.38 -2.51
N PRO A 186 -2.87 40.30 -1.17
CA PRO A 186 -1.93 39.57 -0.33
C PRO A 186 -1.78 38.13 -0.78
N VAL A 187 -0.53 37.69 -0.91
CA VAL A 187 -0.16 36.29 -1.11
C VAL A 187 0.91 35.91 -0.11
N HIS A 188 1.08 34.62 0.15
CA HIS A 188 2.29 34.13 0.80
C HIS A 188 3.49 34.46 -0.09
N TRP A 189 4.44 35.20 0.46
CA TRP A 189 5.65 35.63 -0.19
C TRP A 189 6.85 35.07 0.56
N SER A 190 7.81 34.50 -0.15
CA SER A 190 9.10 34.11 0.41
C SER A 190 10.15 35.16 0.08
N PRO A 191 10.58 36.01 1.03
CA PRO A 191 11.67 36.96 0.80
C PRO A 191 12.99 36.26 0.40
N SER A 192 13.18 35.02 0.85
CA SER A 192 14.35 34.21 0.50
C SER A 192 14.33 33.62 -0.91
N SER A 193 13.14 33.34 -1.46
CA SER A 193 12.97 32.79 -2.80
C SER A 193 12.46 33.83 -3.81
N LYS A 194 12.18 35.06 -3.37
CA LYS A 194 11.64 36.19 -4.18
C LYS A 194 10.44 35.81 -5.05
N THR A 195 9.51 35.04 -4.52
CA THR A 195 8.33 34.59 -5.26
C THR A 195 7.13 34.46 -4.33
N ALA A 196 5.94 34.60 -4.91
CA ALA A 196 4.73 34.06 -4.32
C ALA A 196 4.83 32.53 -4.15
N LEU A 197 4.19 32.01 -3.11
CA LEU A 197 4.03 30.58 -2.81
C LEU A 197 2.53 30.25 -2.71
N ALA A 198 2.14 29.06 -3.14
CA ALA A 198 0.82 28.50 -2.81
C ALA A 198 0.82 27.87 -1.40
N GLU A 199 -0.37 27.65 -0.83
CA GLU A 199 -0.55 26.96 0.46
C GLU A 199 0.14 25.58 0.50
N ALA A 200 0.11 24.85 -0.62
CA ALA A 200 0.79 23.56 -0.78
C ALA A 200 2.33 23.65 -0.81
N GLU A 201 2.89 24.87 -0.88
CA GLU A 201 4.32 25.17 -0.84
C GLU A 201 4.77 25.75 0.52
N LEU A 202 3.93 25.62 1.55
CA LEU A 202 4.25 26.04 2.92
C LEU A 202 4.50 24.84 3.82
N GLU A 203 5.35 25.03 4.82
CA GLU A 203 5.50 24.11 5.94
C GLU A 203 5.42 24.83 7.27
N TYR A 204 5.09 24.08 8.32
CA TYR A 204 4.83 24.60 9.66
C TYR A 204 5.72 23.86 10.67
N PRO A 205 6.97 24.32 10.88
CA PRO A 205 7.91 23.65 11.79
C PRO A 205 7.52 23.88 13.26
N GLU A 206 7.74 22.86 14.09
CA GLU A 206 7.58 22.98 15.53
C GLU A 206 8.61 23.94 16.16
N GLY A 207 8.23 24.61 17.25
CA GLY A 207 9.13 25.47 18.01
C GLY A 207 9.38 26.87 17.45
N HIS A 208 8.66 27.31 16.41
CA HIS A 208 8.71 28.71 15.98
C HIS A 208 8.25 29.65 17.11
N THR A 209 8.96 30.77 17.28
CA THR A 209 8.64 31.83 18.25
C THR A 209 8.65 33.20 17.60
N SER A 210 7.68 34.03 17.97
CA SER A 210 7.51 35.42 17.53
C SER A 210 7.56 36.39 18.72
N ARG A 211 7.94 37.65 18.48
CA ARG A 211 7.82 38.75 19.46
C ARG A 211 6.39 39.28 19.42
N SER A 212 5.57 38.84 20.37
CA SER A 212 4.18 39.25 20.56
C SER A 212 4.12 40.60 21.27
N ILE A 213 3.27 41.50 20.79
CA ILE A 213 3.06 42.82 21.40
C ILE A 213 1.57 43.15 21.60
N TYR A 214 1.33 43.90 22.66
CA TYR A 214 0.07 44.57 22.94
C TYR A 214 0.29 46.07 22.82
N VAL A 215 -0.54 46.74 22.02
CA VAL A 215 -0.33 48.15 21.64
C VAL A 215 -1.62 48.93 21.84
N GLY A 216 -1.53 50.07 22.53
CA GLY A 216 -2.62 51.02 22.68
C GLY A 216 -2.70 51.98 21.50
N PHE A 217 -3.88 52.12 20.91
CA PHE A 217 -4.21 53.10 19.87
C PHE A 217 -5.14 54.17 20.44
N HIS A 218 -4.71 55.43 20.47
CA HIS A 218 -5.43 56.52 21.15
C HIS A 218 -6.73 56.87 20.42
N VAL A 219 -7.89 56.66 21.05
CA VAL A 219 -9.20 57.01 20.48
C VAL A 219 -9.35 58.53 20.44
N ARG A 220 -9.64 59.09 19.26
CA ARG A 220 -9.82 60.54 19.03
C ARG A 220 -11.28 60.94 18.96
N LYS A 221 -12.14 60.05 18.45
CA LYS A 221 -13.55 60.34 18.16
C LYS A 221 -14.41 59.11 18.43
N LEU A 222 -15.51 59.30 19.15
CA LEU A 222 -16.49 58.25 19.42
C LEU A 222 -17.55 58.19 18.31
N SER A 223 -18.06 56.99 18.05
CA SER A 223 -19.28 56.76 17.26
C SER A 223 -20.47 57.51 17.88
N LYS A 224 -21.53 57.78 17.07
CA LYS A 224 -22.72 58.52 17.55
C LYS A 224 -23.42 57.83 18.72
N SER A 225 -23.48 56.50 18.71
CA SER A 225 -24.04 55.65 19.77
C SER A 225 -23.25 55.73 21.08
N LEU A 226 -21.92 55.82 21.01
CA LEU A 226 -21.05 55.77 22.19
C LEU A 226 -20.85 57.11 22.92
N GLN A 227 -21.27 58.25 22.35
CA GLN A 227 -21.06 59.56 23.00
C GLN A 227 -21.72 59.67 24.37
N SER A 228 -22.85 58.99 24.62
CA SER A 228 -23.52 59.00 25.93
C SER A 228 -22.83 58.11 26.96
N LYS A 229 -22.24 56.98 26.53
CA LYS A 229 -21.61 55.98 27.42
C LYS A 229 -20.14 56.30 27.73
N PHE A 230 -19.36 56.65 26.71
CA PHE A 230 -17.88 56.64 26.75
C PHE A 230 -17.23 58.04 26.82
N LYS A 231 -17.97 59.14 26.60
CA LYS A 231 -17.42 60.50 26.60
C LYS A 231 -16.66 60.88 27.89
N ARG A 232 -17.02 60.28 29.03
CA ARG A 232 -16.34 60.45 30.33
C ARG A 232 -14.94 59.84 30.42
N TYR A 233 -14.57 58.95 29.51
CA TYR A 233 -13.24 58.33 29.43
C TYR A 233 -12.31 59.05 28.44
N MET A 234 -12.84 59.99 27.66
CA MET A 234 -12.06 60.84 26.75
C MET A 234 -11.39 61.99 27.53
N PRO A 235 -10.16 62.41 27.17
CA PRO A 235 -9.38 61.96 26.02
C PRO A 235 -8.61 60.64 26.25
N SER A 236 -8.48 60.16 27.49
CA SER A 236 -7.62 59.04 27.88
C SER A 236 -8.13 57.64 27.51
N LEU A 237 -8.86 57.50 26.39
CA LEU A 237 -9.42 56.23 25.92
C LEU A 237 -8.57 55.62 24.81
N TRP A 238 -8.24 54.34 24.94
CA TRP A 238 -7.32 53.62 24.05
C TRP A 238 -7.92 52.28 23.62
N ALA A 239 -7.76 51.91 22.35
CA ALA A 239 -8.06 50.58 21.86
C ALA A 239 -6.78 49.73 21.96
N ALA A 240 -6.78 48.67 22.77
CA ALA A 240 -5.63 47.75 22.83
C ALA A 240 -5.78 46.67 21.75
N ILE A 241 -4.82 46.58 20.85
CA ILE A 241 -4.68 45.47 19.91
C ILE A 241 -3.61 44.50 20.39
N TRP A 242 -3.62 43.30 19.81
CA TRP A 242 -2.55 42.31 19.93
C TRP A 242 -2.03 41.93 18.53
N THR A 243 -0.73 41.69 18.40
CA THR A 243 -0.15 41.11 17.17
C THR A 243 1.15 40.34 17.46
N THR A 244 1.38 39.27 16.70
CA THR A 244 2.64 38.52 16.64
C THR A 244 3.59 39.04 15.56
N THR A 245 3.16 40.01 14.75
CA THR A 245 3.91 40.61 13.64
C THR A 245 4.10 42.13 13.81
N PRO A 246 4.91 42.61 14.76
CA PRO A 246 5.19 44.03 14.99
C PRO A 246 5.48 44.83 13.71
N TRP A 247 6.23 44.23 12.77
CA TRP A 247 6.58 44.83 11.49
C TRP A 247 5.37 45.25 10.61
N THR A 248 4.17 44.74 10.87
CA THR A 248 2.94 45.12 10.14
C THR A 248 2.29 46.41 10.64
N ILE A 249 2.67 46.91 11.83
CA ILE A 249 2.06 48.11 12.44
C ILE A 249 2.13 49.35 11.53
N PRO A 250 3.24 49.69 10.84
CA PRO A 250 3.28 50.81 9.88
C PRO A 250 2.20 50.77 8.79
N ALA A 251 1.73 49.57 8.42
CA ALA A 251 0.69 49.35 7.42
C ALA A 251 -0.75 49.38 7.98
N ASN A 252 -0.95 49.62 9.28
CA ASN A 252 -2.25 49.59 9.93
C ASN A 252 -3.19 50.73 9.45
N LEU A 253 -4.37 50.38 8.94
CA LEU A 253 -5.36 51.32 8.40
C LEU A 253 -6.72 51.27 9.10
N ALA A 254 -7.01 50.20 9.85
CA ALA A 254 -8.20 50.09 10.69
C ALA A 254 -7.95 49.20 11.93
N ILE A 255 -8.89 49.20 12.86
CA ILE A 255 -9.00 48.18 13.91
C ILE A 255 -10.33 47.46 13.71
N ALA A 256 -10.29 46.16 13.45
CA ALA A 256 -11.47 45.34 13.28
C ALA A 256 -11.96 44.80 14.64
N VAL A 257 -13.28 44.77 14.81
CA VAL A 257 -13.97 44.17 15.96
C VAL A 257 -15.08 43.23 15.48
N ASN A 258 -15.37 42.18 16.27
CA ASN A 258 -16.53 41.32 16.02
C ASN A 258 -17.81 42.07 16.44
N PRO A 259 -18.82 42.26 15.57
CA PRO A 259 -20.04 42.99 15.91
C PRO A 259 -20.82 42.42 17.10
N GLU A 260 -20.79 41.10 17.26
CA GLU A 260 -21.60 40.34 18.22
C GLU A 260 -20.90 40.12 19.57
N LEU A 261 -19.57 40.19 19.62
CA LEU A 261 -18.84 40.16 20.89
C LEU A 261 -19.15 41.37 21.77
N THR A 262 -18.99 41.20 23.08
CA THR A 262 -19.14 42.28 24.06
C THR A 262 -17.76 42.76 24.48
N TYR A 263 -17.58 44.08 24.48
CA TYR A 263 -16.33 44.75 24.81
C TYR A 263 -16.47 45.56 26.11
N ALA A 264 -15.40 45.62 26.89
CA ALA A 264 -15.29 46.38 28.12
C ALA A 264 -14.36 47.58 27.94
N VAL A 265 -14.70 48.71 28.59
CA VAL A 265 -13.71 49.71 29.00
C VAL A 265 -13.17 49.27 30.36
N VAL A 266 -11.87 49.02 30.44
CA VAL A 266 -11.18 48.65 31.67
C VAL A 266 -10.26 49.76 32.18
N GLU A 267 -10.13 49.82 33.51
CA GLU A 267 -9.25 50.71 34.26
C GLU A 267 -8.12 49.87 34.87
N PRO A 268 -6.85 50.11 34.49
CA PRO A 268 -5.69 49.56 35.17
C PRO A 268 -5.49 50.16 36.57
N PRO A 269 -4.82 49.46 37.49
CA PRO A 269 -4.41 49.99 38.79
C PRO A 269 -3.47 51.21 38.67
N ALA A 270 -3.51 52.10 39.67
CA ALA A 270 -2.78 53.37 39.68
C ALA A 270 -1.24 53.22 39.75
N ASP A 271 -0.75 52.03 40.11
CA ASP A 271 0.66 51.62 40.19
C ASP A 271 1.15 50.87 38.93
N SER A 272 0.29 50.67 37.93
CA SER A 272 0.66 50.07 36.65
C SER A 272 1.41 51.04 35.74
N HIS A 273 2.28 50.53 34.86
CA HIS A 273 2.93 51.34 33.81
C HIS A 273 1.94 51.87 32.76
N ILE A 274 0.70 51.36 32.75
CA ILE A 274 -0.43 51.84 31.93
C ILE A 274 -1.52 52.57 32.74
N ALA A 275 -1.24 52.97 33.99
CA ALA A 275 -2.18 53.55 34.97
C ALA A 275 -2.97 54.81 34.57
N GLN A 276 -2.76 55.35 33.36
CA GLN A 276 -3.42 56.57 32.86
C GLN A 276 -4.26 56.33 31.60
N GLN A 277 -4.45 55.07 31.19
CA GLN A 277 -5.17 54.68 29.98
C GLN A 277 -6.44 53.90 30.34
N PHE A 278 -7.60 54.37 29.90
CA PHE A 278 -8.81 53.53 29.85
C PHE A 278 -8.74 52.67 28.59
N ILE A 279 -8.77 51.36 28.73
CA ILE A 279 -8.47 50.44 27.61
C ILE A 279 -9.73 49.71 27.16
N ILE A 280 -9.96 49.63 25.85
CA ILE A 280 -11.02 48.82 25.24
C ILE A 280 -10.45 47.42 24.93
N VAL A 281 -11.11 46.38 25.45
CA VAL A 281 -10.80 44.94 25.25
C VAL A 281 -12.11 44.14 25.18
N ALA A 282 -12.09 42.91 24.65
CA ALA A 282 -13.24 41.99 24.77
C ALA A 282 -13.48 41.63 26.26
N VAL A 283 -14.75 41.51 26.67
CA VAL A 283 -15.13 41.21 28.08
C VAL A 283 -14.50 39.90 28.55
N ASP A 284 -14.61 38.84 27.76
CA ASP A 284 -14.14 37.50 28.15
C ASP A 284 -12.60 37.40 28.16
N ALA A 285 -11.90 38.38 27.57
CA ALA A 285 -10.45 38.46 27.60
C ALA A 285 -9.92 39.17 28.86
N VAL A 286 -10.76 39.84 29.67
CA VAL A 286 -10.30 40.70 30.78
C VAL A 286 -9.50 39.95 31.84
N ASP A 287 -9.91 38.75 32.24
CA ASP A 287 -9.20 37.96 33.26
C ASP A 287 -7.85 37.45 32.73
N ARG A 288 -7.82 36.97 31.47
CA ARG A 288 -6.60 36.53 30.78
C ARG A 288 -5.61 37.70 30.64
N LEU A 289 -6.07 38.85 30.15
CA LEU A 289 -5.24 40.05 30.00
C LEU A 289 -4.77 40.61 31.35
N SER A 290 -5.57 40.47 32.42
CA SER A 290 -5.11 40.83 33.77
C SER A 290 -3.93 39.99 34.22
N ALA A 291 -3.93 38.69 33.91
CA ALA A 291 -2.78 37.82 34.14
C ALA A 291 -1.58 38.17 33.24
N THR A 292 -1.80 38.34 31.92
CA THR A 292 -0.74 38.68 30.94
C THR A 292 -0.04 40.01 31.25
N PHE A 293 -0.80 41.03 31.65
CA PHE A 293 -0.26 42.35 32.03
C PHE A 293 0.22 42.39 33.48
N ASN A 294 0.07 41.30 34.25
CA ASN A 294 0.37 41.20 35.67
C ASN A 294 -0.28 42.34 36.49
N THR A 295 -1.54 42.68 36.18
CA THR A 295 -2.25 43.80 36.78
C THR A 295 -3.76 43.59 36.76
N LYS A 296 -4.48 44.02 37.80
CA LYS A 296 -5.92 43.74 37.92
C LYS A 296 -6.75 44.76 37.13
N LEU A 297 -7.25 44.39 35.95
CA LEU A 297 -8.09 45.24 35.13
C LEU A 297 -9.52 45.30 35.69
N LYS A 298 -10.05 46.51 35.92
CA LYS A 298 -11.39 46.74 36.46
C LYS A 298 -12.35 47.19 35.35
N ILE A 299 -13.40 46.40 35.08
CA ILE A 299 -14.45 46.76 34.11
C ILE A 299 -15.24 47.98 34.63
N LEU A 300 -15.33 49.03 33.80
CA LEU A 300 -16.08 50.26 34.10
C LEU A 300 -17.38 50.40 33.29
N ALA A 301 -17.40 49.90 32.07
CA ALA A 301 -18.56 49.91 31.17
C ALA A 301 -18.43 48.79 30.13
N THR A 302 -19.56 48.30 29.63
CA THR A 302 -19.60 47.31 28.54
C THR A 302 -20.44 47.80 27.36
N VAL A 303 -20.14 47.26 26.18
CA VAL A 303 -20.73 47.66 24.90
C VAL A 303 -20.73 46.48 23.92
N LYS A 304 -21.66 46.41 22.97
CA LYS A 304 -21.56 45.48 21.83
C LYS A 304 -20.55 45.99 20.80
N GLY A 305 -19.81 45.09 20.14
CA GLY A 305 -18.81 45.44 19.14
C GLY A 305 -19.35 46.32 18.01
N LYS A 306 -20.60 46.06 17.59
CA LYS A 306 -21.33 46.88 16.61
C LYS A 306 -21.47 48.35 16.98
N GLU A 307 -21.43 48.72 18.27
CA GLU A 307 -21.50 50.13 18.68
C GLU A 307 -20.13 50.84 18.59
N LEU A 308 -19.01 50.09 18.56
CA LEU A 308 -17.64 50.61 18.39
C LEU A 308 -17.35 51.02 16.94
N GLU A 309 -18.09 50.48 15.98
CA GLU A 309 -17.96 50.80 14.55
C GLU A 309 -18.09 52.32 14.30
N GLY A 310 -17.14 52.87 13.53
CA GLY A 310 -17.08 54.30 13.23
C GLY A 310 -16.45 55.18 14.32
N CYS A 311 -15.97 54.63 15.43
CA CYS A 311 -14.98 55.32 16.27
C CYS A 311 -13.70 55.58 15.45
N HIS A 312 -12.97 56.65 15.73
CA HIS A 312 -11.67 56.94 15.10
C HIS A 312 -10.57 57.01 16.16
N TYR A 313 -9.38 56.55 15.79
CA TYR A 313 -8.17 56.54 16.59
C TYR A 313 -7.02 57.18 15.83
N LYS A 314 -6.03 57.70 16.54
CA LYS A 314 -4.75 58.12 15.97
C LYS A 314 -3.78 56.94 15.95
N HIS A 315 -3.12 56.72 14.82
CA HIS A 315 -2.07 55.74 14.65
C HIS A 315 -0.87 56.05 15.58
N PRO A 316 -0.25 55.05 16.25
CA PRO A 316 0.76 55.29 17.29
C PRO A 316 2.06 55.91 16.77
N LEU A 317 2.48 55.55 15.55
CA LEU A 317 3.77 55.95 14.97
C LEU A 317 3.67 57.01 13.85
N PHE A 318 2.48 57.28 13.33
CA PHE A 318 2.29 58.14 12.16
C PHE A 318 1.15 59.12 12.44
N ASP A 319 1.18 60.32 11.84
CA ASP A 319 0.09 61.29 11.97
C ASP A 319 -1.09 60.95 11.03
N ARG A 320 -1.65 59.75 11.25
CA ARG A 320 -2.76 59.16 10.49
C ARG A 320 -3.93 58.88 11.45
N ASP A 321 -5.09 59.46 11.18
CA ASP A 321 -6.34 59.05 11.81
C ASP A 321 -6.96 57.88 11.01
N SER A 322 -7.45 56.88 11.73
CA SER A 322 -8.03 55.65 11.18
C SER A 322 -9.28 55.22 11.97
N GLN A 323 -10.08 54.30 11.42
CA GLN A 323 -11.40 53.94 11.97
C GLN A 323 -11.46 52.53 12.57
N ILE A 324 -12.31 52.35 13.57
CA ILE A 324 -12.72 51.03 14.07
C ILE A 324 -13.87 50.52 13.18
N VAL A 325 -13.74 49.30 12.66
CA VAL A 325 -14.62 48.69 11.65
C VAL A 325 -15.22 47.37 12.12
N ALA A 326 -16.38 46.99 11.58
CA ALA A 326 -16.94 45.66 11.80
C ALA A 326 -16.19 44.63 10.93
N GLY A 327 -15.44 43.74 11.58
CA GLY A 327 -14.70 42.64 10.96
C GLY A 327 -15.62 41.44 10.68
N GLY A 328 -15.41 40.34 11.39
CA GLY A 328 -16.22 39.13 11.28
C GLY A 328 -15.82 38.09 12.32
N ASP A 329 -16.28 36.86 12.11
CA ASP A 329 -16.19 35.77 13.11
C ASP A 329 -14.77 35.21 13.30
N TYR A 330 -13.82 35.59 12.44
CA TYR A 330 -12.39 35.36 12.63
C TYR A 330 -11.81 36.13 13.85
N ILE A 331 -12.57 37.06 14.42
CA ILE A 331 -12.22 37.81 15.62
C ILE A 331 -12.94 37.19 16.82
N THR A 332 -12.14 36.56 17.69
CA THR A 332 -12.57 35.80 18.87
C THR A 332 -12.09 36.47 20.17
N SER A 333 -12.53 35.96 21.33
CA SER A 333 -12.09 36.41 22.67
C SER A 333 -11.07 35.48 23.34
N ASP A 334 -10.81 34.31 22.78
CA ASP A 334 -9.88 33.30 23.29
C ASP A 334 -8.40 33.73 23.19
N SER A 335 -8.05 34.49 22.14
CA SER A 335 -6.71 34.99 21.85
C SER A 335 -6.65 36.52 21.77
N GLY A 336 -5.45 37.10 21.93
CA GLY A 336 -5.24 38.55 21.88
C GLY A 336 -6.14 39.36 22.81
N THR A 337 -6.62 40.51 22.32
CA THR A 337 -7.53 41.43 23.06
C THR A 337 -8.97 41.41 22.55
N GLY A 338 -9.27 40.66 21.49
CA GLY A 338 -10.52 40.75 20.72
C GLY A 338 -10.64 42.01 19.83
N LEU A 339 -9.62 42.87 19.77
CA LEU A 339 -9.48 43.93 18.77
C LEU A 339 -8.27 43.61 17.89
N VAL A 340 -8.52 43.44 16.59
CA VAL A 340 -7.48 43.05 15.63
C VAL A 340 -7.07 44.28 14.84
N HIS A 341 -5.77 44.56 14.77
CA HIS A 341 -5.26 45.63 13.91
C HIS A 341 -5.30 45.14 12.45
N THR A 342 -5.73 46.00 11.52
CA THR A 342 -5.96 45.61 10.13
C THR A 342 -4.99 46.33 9.18
N ALA A 343 -4.19 45.53 8.47
CA ALA A 343 -3.21 45.94 7.46
C ALA A 343 -3.50 45.23 6.12
N PRO A 344 -4.35 45.81 5.24
CA PRO A 344 -4.85 45.15 4.02
C PRO A 344 -3.80 44.65 3.01
N GLY A 345 -2.54 45.13 3.10
CA GLY A 345 -1.42 44.62 2.30
C GLY A 345 -0.76 43.34 2.86
N HIS A 346 -1.12 42.90 4.07
CA HIS A 346 -0.39 41.89 4.84
C HIS A 346 -1.26 40.82 5.53
N GLY A 347 -2.55 40.71 5.17
CA GLY A 347 -3.44 39.66 5.66
C GLY A 347 -4.65 39.47 4.75
N GLN A 348 -5.16 38.23 4.64
CA GLN A 348 -6.25 37.91 3.71
C GLN A 348 -7.61 38.41 4.23
N GLU A 349 -7.89 38.19 5.51
CA GLU A 349 -9.05 38.72 6.22
C GLU A 349 -9.01 40.25 6.23
N ASP A 350 -7.83 40.82 6.48
CA ASP A 350 -7.56 42.25 6.44
C ASP A 350 -7.81 42.87 5.06
N PHE A 351 -7.47 42.17 3.98
CA PHE A 351 -7.79 42.58 2.62
C PHE A 351 -9.31 42.53 2.35
N ILE A 352 -10.01 41.50 2.83
CA ILE A 352 -11.47 41.37 2.66
C ILE A 352 -12.20 42.49 3.41
N VAL A 353 -11.81 42.76 4.67
CA VAL A 353 -12.35 43.89 5.45
C VAL A 353 -11.93 45.23 4.84
N GLY A 354 -10.69 45.37 4.40
CA GLY A 354 -10.20 46.54 3.69
C GLY A 354 -11.03 46.87 2.45
N LYS A 355 -11.30 45.87 1.60
CA LYS A 355 -12.17 46.00 0.42
C LYS A 355 -13.60 46.39 0.80
N ARG A 356 -14.18 45.81 1.86
CA ARG A 356 -15.52 46.15 2.37
C ARG A 356 -15.65 47.64 2.75
N TYR A 357 -14.61 48.20 3.37
CA TYR A 357 -14.57 49.60 3.82
C TYR A 357 -13.83 50.55 2.87
N SER A 358 -13.45 50.09 1.66
CA SER A 358 -12.66 50.85 0.68
C SER A 358 -11.36 51.44 1.23
N LEU A 359 -10.67 50.69 2.11
CA LEU A 359 -9.34 51.05 2.61
C LEU A 359 -8.27 50.83 1.52
N PRO A 360 -7.23 51.68 1.44
CA PRO A 360 -6.12 51.46 0.51
C PRO A 360 -5.31 50.21 0.89
N ILE A 361 -4.67 49.57 -0.10
CA ILE A 361 -3.88 48.35 0.10
C ILE A 361 -2.40 48.74 0.32
N LEU A 362 -2.14 49.36 1.47
CA LEU A 362 -0.82 49.85 1.85
C LEU A 362 0.13 48.67 2.12
N THR A 363 1.25 48.61 1.39
CA THR A 363 2.22 47.49 1.43
C THR A 363 3.64 48.04 1.51
N PRO A 364 4.09 48.57 2.67
CA PRO A 364 5.34 49.30 2.80
C PRO A 364 6.56 48.36 2.89
N VAL A 365 6.55 47.23 2.16
CA VAL A 365 7.58 46.18 2.17
C VAL A 365 7.88 45.72 0.74
N ASP A 366 9.17 45.66 0.39
CA ASP A 366 9.67 45.26 -0.92
C ASP A 366 9.71 43.72 -1.12
N GLU A 367 10.17 43.29 -2.30
CA GLU A 367 10.36 41.86 -2.62
C GLU A 367 11.41 41.13 -1.75
N ASN A 368 12.35 41.86 -1.16
CA ASN A 368 13.41 41.33 -0.28
C ASN A 368 12.95 41.21 1.18
N GLY A 369 11.72 41.64 1.49
CA GLY A 369 11.24 41.77 2.87
C GLY A 369 11.84 42.96 3.61
N ASN A 370 12.31 43.99 2.91
CA ASN A 370 12.78 45.24 3.50
C ASN A 370 11.67 46.30 3.45
N PHE A 371 11.60 47.15 4.47
CA PHE A 371 10.67 48.28 4.46
C PHE A 371 10.97 49.28 3.33
N THR A 372 9.91 49.74 2.63
CA THR A 372 10.00 50.79 1.60
C THR A 372 10.03 52.19 2.24
N ALA A 373 10.17 53.23 1.42
CA ALA A 373 10.07 54.63 1.87
C ALA A 373 8.70 54.96 2.50
N GLU A 374 7.65 54.20 2.21
CA GLU A 374 6.32 54.37 2.82
C GLU A 374 6.29 53.99 4.31
N ALA A 375 7.29 53.24 4.79
CA ALA A 375 7.49 52.94 6.20
C ALA A 375 8.15 54.08 7.00
N GLY A 376 8.50 55.21 6.36
CA GLY A 376 9.15 56.33 7.04
C GLY A 376 10.53 55.96 7.59
N GLU A 377 10.73 56.10 8.90
CA GLU A 377 12.03 55.90 9.56
C GLU A 377 12.55 54.45 9.52
N PHE A 378 11.68 53.47 9.27
CA PHE A 378 12.06 52.06 9.20
C PHE A 378 12.62 51.62 7.84
N ALA A 379 12.61 52.50 6.84
CA ALA A 379 12.99 52.19 5.45
C ALA A 379 14.37 51.51 5.35
N GLY A 380 14.45 50.43 4.58
CA GLY A 380 15.65 49.62 4.40
C GLY A 380 15.90 48.54 5.47
N LEU A 381 15.17 48.53 6.60
CA LEU A 381 15.26 47.45 7.59
C LEU A 381 14.47 46.22 7.14
N ASN A 382 15.03 45.02 7.35
CA ASN A 382 14.37 43.76 7.01
C ASN A 382 13.34 43.33 8.07
N VAL A 383 12.11 43.02 7.64
CA VAL A 383 10.98 42.70 8.52
C VAL A 383 11.12 41.37 9.26
N LEU A 384 11.90 40.41 8.72
CA LEU A 384 12.22 39.14 9.39
C LEU A 384 13.52 39.22 10.21
N GLY A 385 14.21 40.36 10.16
CA GLY A 385 15.38 40.68 10.99
C GLY A 385 15.08 41.83 11.96
N ASN A 386 15.89 42.89 11.89
CA ASN A 386 15.86 44.01 12.83
C ASN A 386 14.59 44.87 12.76
N GLY A 387 13.76 44.75 11.71
CA GLY A 387 12.55 45.56 11.52
C GLY A 387 11.53 45.41 12.66
N ASN A 388 11.34 44.21 13.20
CA ASN A 388 10.47 44.01 14.37
C ASN A 388 10.98 44.77 15.60
N ALA A 389 12.30 44.74 15.86
CA ALA A 389 12.88 45.43 17.01
C ALA A 389 12.70 46.94 16.90
N ALA A 390 13.02 47.53 15.74
CA ALA A 390 12.88 48.97 15.51
C ALA A 390 11.44 49.47 15.71
N VAL A 391 10.43 48.72 15.23
CA VAL A 391 9.02 49.09 15.43
C VAL A 391 8.61 48.97 16.91
N ILE A 392 9.08 47.95 17.64
CA ILE A 392 8.83 47.82 19.09
C ILE A 392 9.45 48.99 19.86
N ASP A 393 10.70 49.33 19.57
CA ASP A 393 11.42 50.42 20.23
C ASP A 393 10.74 51.78 19.98
N ALA A 394 10.26 52.03 18.76
CA ALA A 394 9.49 53.22 18.43
C ALA A 394 8.13 53.28 19.16
N LEU A 395 7.43 52.13 19.29
CA LEU A 395 6.17 52.05 20.05
C LEU A 395 6.36 52.27 21.55
N ALA A 396 7.51 51.83 22.10
CA ALA A 396 7.91 52.10 23.47
C ALA A 396 8.22 53.59 23.68
N ALA A 397 9.00 54.21 22.78
CA ALA A 397 9.29 55.65 22.82
C ALA A 397 8.02 56.52 22.68
N ALA A 398 7.04 56.07 21.90
CA ALA A 398 5.73 56.69 21.77
C ALA A 398 4.79 56.45 22.97
N ASN A 399 5.21 55.72 24.00
CA ASN A 399 4.38 55.29 25.16
C ASN A 399 3.08 54.56 24.76
N CYS A 400 3.10 53.87 23.62
CA CYS A 400 1.96 53.11 23.08
C CYS A 400 2.09 51.59 23.30
N LEU A 401 3.30 51.09 23.60
CA LEU A 401 3.53 49.68 23.93
C LEU A 401 3.01 49.35 25.34
N ILE A 402 2.04 48.44 25.42
CA ILE A 402 1.47 47.95 26.69
C ILE A 402 2.31 46.80 27.24
N LYS A 403 2.68 45.84 26.40
CA LYS A 403 3.42 44.64 26.80
C LYS A 403 4.11 44.01 25.60
N GLU A 404 5.31 43.49 25.82
CA GLU A 404 6.00 42.56 24.92
C GLU A 404 6.14 41.19 25.62
N GLU A 405 5.98 40.10 24.85
CA GLU A 405 6.24 38.73 25.28
C GLU A 405 6.74 37.85 24.13
N VAL A 406 7.39 36.73 24.44
CA VAL A 406 7.75 35.70 23.46
C VAL A 406 6.56 34.75 23.31
N TYR A 407 6.11 34.54 22.07
CA TYR A 407 4.94 33.72 21.77
C TYR A 407 5.31 32.57 20.84
N ALA A 408 5.11 31.33 21.31
CA ALA A 408 5.34 30.11 20.54
C ALA A 408 4.07 29.72 19.80
N HIS A 409 4.14 29.57 18.47
CA HIS A 409 2.98 29.27 17.62
C HIS A 409 3.40 28.69 16.27
N SER A 410 2.44 28.10 15.56
CA SER A 410 2.64 27.61 14.20
C SER A 410 2.78 28.80 13.23
N TYR A 411 3.81 28.78 12.38
CA TYR A 411 4.09 29.86 11.43
C TYR A 411 4.52 29.29 10.06
N PRO A 412 4.10 29.89 8.93
CA PRO A 412 4.41 29.38 7.60
C PRO A 412 5.86 29.67 7.16
N TYR A 413 6.59 28.61 6.83
CA TYR A 413 7.94 28.63 6.29
C TYR A 413 7.93 28.20 4.82
N ASP A 414 8.88 28.72 4.04
CA ASP A 414 9.18 28.25 2.69
C ASP A 414 9.72 26.81 2.79
N TRP A 415 8.95 25.86 2.26
CA TRP A 415 9.25 24.43 2.34
C TRP A 415 10.59 24.01 1.73
N ARG A 416 11.22 24.86 0.92
CA ARG A 416 12.49 24.58 0.24
C ARG A 416 13.65 25.30 0.93
N THR A 417 13.51 26.58 1.27
CA THR A 417 14.60 27.35 1.92
C THR A 417 14.63 27.22 3.44
N LYS A 418 13.59 26.65 4.06
CA LYS A 418 13.46 26.48 5.52
C LYS A 418 13.51 27.82 6.28
N LYS A 419 12.97 28.88 5.67
CA LYS A 419 12.93 30.25 6.22
C LYS A 419 11.49 30.77 6.34
N PRO A 420 11.19 31.68 7.29
CA PRO A 420 9.86 32.25 7.45
C PRO A 420 9.37 32.96 6.19
N THR A 421 8.07 32.84 5.90
CA THR A 421 7.39 33.62 4.84
C THR A 421 6.76 34.89 5.42
N ILE A 422 6.23 35.76 4.57
CA ILE A 422 5.36 36.89 4.97
C ILE A 422 4.14 36.94 4.06
N PHE A 423 3.05 37.55 4.52
CA PHE A 423 2.00 38.01 3.60
C PHE A 423 2.41 39.36 3.00
N ARG A 424 2.27 39.51 1.69
CA ARG A 424 2.56 40.76 0.97
C ARG A 424 1.64 40.89 -0.23
N ALA A 425 1.00 42.05 -0.41
CA ALA A 425 0.23 42.33 -1.61
C ALA A 425 1.13 42.61 -2.81
N THR A 426 0.82 41.98 -3.92
CA THR A 426 1.57 42.10 -5.18
C THR A 426 0.64 41.85 -6.37
N GLU A 427 0.97 42.38 -7.54
CA GLU A 427 0.22 42.11 -8.76
C GLU A 427 0.50 40.67 -9.20
N GLN A 428 -0.50 39.80 -9.22
CA GLN A 428 -0.38 38.39 -9.58
C GLN A 428 -1.52 37.96 -10.51
N TRP A 429 -1.33 36.84 -11.18
CA TRP A 429 -2.36 36.17 -11.97
C TRP A 429 -3.07 35.11 -11.14
N PHE A 430 -4.40 35.14 -11.17
CA PHE A 430 -5.26 34.23 -10.43
C PHE A 430 -6.21 33.50 -11.38
N ALA A 431 -6.42 32.21 -11.12
CA ALA A 431 -7.57 31.47 -11.61
C ALA A 431 -8.69 31.53 -10.55
N SER A 432 -9.82 32.16 -10.88
CA SER A 432 -11.02 32.20 -10.04
C SER A 432 -11.69 30.83 -10.06
N VAL A 433 -11.70 30.14 -8.93
CA VAL A 433 -12.43 28.88 -8.75
C VAL A 433 -13.92 29.15 -8.53
N GLU A 434 -14.27 30.30 -7.94
CA GLU A 434 -15.66 30.75 -7.71
C GLU A 434 -16.52 30.66 -8.98
N GLY A 435 -15.97 31.05 -10.15
CA GLY A 435 -16.69 31.02 -11.43
C GLY A 435 -17.13 29.64 -11.93
N PHE A 436 -16.57 28.54 -11.40
CA PHE A 436 -16.92 27.17 -11.80
C PHE A 436 -16.97 26.15 -10.64
N ARG A 437 -17.00 26.62 -9.39
CA ARG A 437 -16.95 25.78 -8.18
C ARG A 437 -18.04 24.72 -8.16
N ASP A 438 -19.29 25.10 -8.44
CA ASP A 438 -20.43 24.17 -8.42
C ASP A 438 -20.29 23.06 -9.47
N ALA A 439 -19.71 23.38 -10.64
CA ALA A 439 -19.40 22.38 -11.67
C ALA A 439 -18.28 21.43 -11.20
N ALA A 440 -17.29 21.93 -10.46
CA ALA A 440 -16.20 21.11 -9.91
C ALA A 440 -16.70 20.19 -8.78
N LEU A 441 -17.55 20.69 -7.89
CA LEU A 441 -18.20 19.89 -6.85
C LEU A 441 -19.11 18.80 -7.45
N LYS A 442 -19.89 19.14 -8.50
CA LYS A 442 -20.66 18.15 -9.25
C LYS A 442 -19.77 17.11 -9.92
N ALA A 443 -18.65 17.52 -10.53
CA ALA A 443 -17.71 16.59 -11.15
C ALA A 443 -17.09 15.63 -10.11
N ILE A 444 -16.73 16.10 -8.91
CA ILE A 444 -16.24 15.26 -7.81
C ILE A 444 -17.23 14.14 -7.47
N SER A 445 -18.53 14.46 -7.34
CA SER A 445 -19.58 13.47 -7.03
C SER A 445 -19.84 12.43 -8.12
N SER A 446 -19.26 12.60 -9.31
CA SER A 446 -19.37 11.64 -10.43
C SER A 446 -18.16 10.70 -10.55
N VAL A 447 -17.14 10.89 -9.71
CA VAL A 447 -15.90 10.11 -9.70
C VAL A 447 -16.00 9.01 -8.66
N ASN A 448 -15.49 7.82 -8.98
CA ASN A 448 -15.34 6.73 -8.01
C ASN A 448 -14.08 6.97 -7.15
N TRP A 449 -14.23 7.17 -5.84
CA TRP A 449 -13.13 7.45 -4.92
C TRP A 449 -12.75 6.23 -4.09
N ILE A 450 -11.48 5.82 -4.17
CA ILE A 450 -10.94 4.66 -3.45
C ILE A 450 -9.77 5.11 -2.56
N PRO A 451 -9.90 5.14 -1.23
CA PRO A 451 -11.12 4.92 -0.45
C PRO A 451 -12.11 6.09 -0.57
N ALA A 452 -13.40 5.84 -0.31
CA ALA A 452 -14.48 6.83 -0.43
C ALA A 452 -14.26 8.12 0.38
N GLN A 453 -13.46 8.06 1.45
CA GLN A 453 -13.07 9.23 2.25
C GLN A 453 -12.30 10.31 1.45
N GLY A 454 -11.69 9.95 0.31
CA GLY A 454 -11.03 10.89 -0.60
C GLY A 454 -11.99 11.95 -1.15
N GLU A 455 -13.25 11.59 -1.39
CA GLU A 455 -14.30 12.51 -1.86
C GLU A 455 -14.50 13.66 -0.86
N ASN A 456 -14.67 13.35 0.42
CA ASN A 456 -14.83 14.34 1.48
C ASN A 456 -13.62 15.28 1.57
N ARG A 457 -12.41 14.72 1.42
CA ARG A 457 -11.15 15.46 1.50
C ARG A 457 -11.01 16.48 0.37
N ILE A 458 -11.32 16.12 -0.88
CA ILE A 458 -11.24 17.05 -2.00
C ILE A 458 -12.43 18.02 -2.05
N THR A 459 -13.63 17.57 -1.66
CA THR A 459 -14.86 18.38 -1.62
C THR A 459 -14.70 19.59 -0.72
N ALA A 460 -14.23 19.41 0.52
CA ALA A 460 -13.96 20.51 1.44
C ALA A 460 -12.94 21.51 0.86
N MET A 461 -11.84 20.99 0.28
CA MET A 461 -10.76 21.80 -0.28
C MET A 461 -11.14 22.58 -1.54
N VAL A 462 -12.15 22.13 -2.30
CA VAL A 462 -12.70 22.86 -3.46
C VAL A 462 -13.83 23.81 -3.03
N GLY A 463 -14.61 23.44 -2.02
CA GLY A 463 -15.70 24.26 -1.46
C GLY A 463 -15.22 25.61 -0.92
N ASP A 464 -14.13 25.61 -0.15
CA ASP A 464 -13.62 26.81 0.51
C ASP A 464 -12.70 27.67 -0.38
N ARG A 465 -12.27 27.16 -1.54
CA ARG A 465 -11.27 27.82 -2.41
C ARG A 465 -11.93 28.88 -3.30
N SER A 466 -11.53 30.14 -3.12
CA SER A 466 -11.95 31.27 -3.96
C SER A 466 -11.08 31.43 -5.20
N ASP A 467 -9.77 31.56 -5.02
CA ASP A 467 -8.78 31.78 -6.07
C ASP A 467 -7.60 30.80 -6.00
N TRP A 468 -6.89 30.65 -7.11
CA TRP A 468 -5.59 30.02 -7.20
C TRP A 468 -4.59 31.01 -7.80
N CYS A 469 -3.56 31.39 -7.04
CA CYS A 469 -2.43 32.17 -7.58
C CYS A 469 -1.60 31.30 -8.53
N ILE A 470 -1.68 31.57 -9.83
CA ILE A 470 -1.04 30.78 -10.89
C ILE A 470 0.26 31.39 -11.41
N SER A 471 0.61 32.62 -11.04
CA SER A 471 1.91 33.22 -11.38
C SER A 471 3.01 32.87 -10.38
N ARG A 472 4.25 32.83 -10.86
CA ARG A 472 5.49 32.72 -10.08
C ARG A 472 6.56 33.62 -10.71
N GLN A 473 7.35 34.29 -9.88
CA GLN A 473 8.38 35.26 -10.32
C GLN A 473 9.70 34.52 -10.61
N ARG A 474 9.64 33.51 -11.48
CA ARG A 474 10.74 32.59 -11.79
C ARG A 474 11.01 32.55 -13.29
N THR A 475 12.13 31.96 -13.66
CA THR A 475 12.54 31.80 -15.07
C THR A 475 12.27 30.39 -15.60
N TRP A 476 12.33 29.37 -14.72
CA TRP A 476 12.19 27.97 -15.11
C TRP A 476 10.75 27.45 -14.92
N GLY A 477 10.01 27.42 -16.01
CA GLY A 477 8.60 27.03 -16.10
C GLY A 477 7.96 27.61 -17.37
N VAL A 478 6.71 27.26 -17.65
CA VAL A 478 5.98 27.81 -18.82
C VAL A 478 5.62 29.27 -18.57
N PRO A 479 6.03 30.25 -19.41
CA PRO A 479 5.69 31.65 -19.25
C PRO A 479 4.19 31.92 -19.38
N ILE A 480 3.67 32.90 -18.62
CA ILE A 480 2.33 33.43 -18.85
C ILE A 480 2.38 34.29 -20.14
N PRO A 481 1.61 33.97 -21.20
CA PRO A 481 1.78 34.53 -22.54
C PRO A 481 1.12 35.92 -22.68
N VAL A 482 1.48 36.85 -21.79
CA VAL A 482 0.90 38.19 -21.69
C VAL A 482 1.89 39.28 -22.07
N PHE A 483 1.39 40.29 -22.77
CA PHE A 483 2.09 41.54 -23.03
C PHE A 483 1.44 42.66 -22.21
N TYR A 484 2.20 43.69 -21.86
CA TYR A 484 1.69 44.89 -21.22
C TYR A 484 1.98 46.08 -22.11
N ASP A 485 0.96 46.91 -22.33
CA ASP A 485 1.10 48.22 -22.97
C ASP A 485 1.98 49.12 -22.07
N GLU A 486 3.01 49.75 -22.62
CA GLU A 486 4.00 50.47 -21.80
C GLU A 486 3.50 51.81 -21.23
N GLU A 487 2.53 52.45 -21.89
CA GLU A 487 1.95 53.71 -21.43
C GLU A 487 0.90 53.49 -20.33
N THR A 488 0.08 52.44 -20.47
CA THR A 488 -1.10 52.20 -19.62
C THR A 488 -0.92 51.07 -18.61
N ASN A 489 0.09 50.20 -18.78
CA ASN A 489 0.29 48.96 -18.04
C ASN A 489 -0.86 47.93 -18.17
N GLU A 490 -1.78 48.13 -19.12
CA GLU A 490 -2.90 47.21 -19.36
C GLU A 490 -2.41 45.89 -20.00
N PRO A 491 -2.93 44.73 -19.56
CA PRO A 491 -2.54 43.44 -20.11
C PRO A 491 -3.22 43.17 -21.46
N LEU A 492 -2.41 43.04 -22.51
CA LEU A 492 -2.83 42.50 -23.81
C LEU A 492 -2.79 40.96 -23.74
N LEU A 493 -3.96 40.36 -23.54
CA LEU A 493 -4.15 38.92 -23.49
C LEU A 493 -5.51 38.54 -24.09
N ASN A 494 -5.52 38.03 -25.33
CA ASN A 494 -6.74 37.70 -26.07
C ASN A 494 -6.55 36.47 -26.97
N ALA A 495 -7.61 36.04 -27.66
CA ALA A 495 -7.59 34.83 -28.50
C ALA A 495 -6.49 34.85 -29.58
N GLU A 496 -6.23 36.00 -30.20
CA GLU A 496 -5.20 36.13 -31.24
C GLU A 496 -3.79 36.04 -30.66
N THR A 497 -3.50 36.77 -29.57
CA THR A 497 -2.18 36.75 -28.94
C THR A 497 -1.88 35.39 -28.32
N ILE A 498 -2.85 34.77 -27.66
CA ILE A 498 -2.70 33.43 -27.07
C ILE A 498 -2.45 32.38 -28.16
N ALA A 499 -3.27 32.34 -29.22
CA ALA A 499 -3.10 31.36 -30.30
C ALA A 499 -1.76 31.53 -31.04
N HIS A 500 -1.28 32.77 -31.21
CA HIS A 500 0.02 33.03 -31.82
C HIS A 500 1.18 32.52 -30.95
N VAL A 501 1.18 32.81 -29.65
CA VAL A 501 2.21 32.32 -28.72
C VAL A 501 2.14 30.80 -28.56
N GLN A 502 0.94 30.22 -28.55
CA GLN A 502 0.75 28.76 -28.54
C GLN A 502 1.40 28.09 -29.75
N ALA A 503 1.24 28.67 -30.95
CA ALA A 503 1.88 28.16 -32.17
C ALA A 503 3.42 28.32 -32.14
N ILE A 504 3.94 29.39 -31.54
CA ILE A 504 5.38 29.56 -31.31
C ILE A 504 5.91 28.48 -30.36
N PHE A 505 5.25 28.24 -29.23
CA PHE A 505 5.67 27.23 -28.26
C PHE A 505 5.59 25.82 -28.85
N ALA A 506 4.56 25.50 -29.65
CA ALA A 506 4.48 24.21 -30.35
C ALA A 506 5.66 23.97 -31.32
N ALA A 507 6.22 25.03 -31.90
CA ALA A 507 7.30 24.94 -32.88
C ALA A 507 8.72 25.08 -32.29
N LYS A 508 8.88 25.76 -31.15
CA LYS A 508 10.19 26.15 -30.58
C LYS A 508 10.34 25.88 -29.07
N GLY A 509 9.30 25.43 -28.39
CA GLY A 509 9.25 25.40 -26.92
C GLY A 509 9.15 26.79 -26.28
N SER A 510 9.02 26.83 -24.96
CA SER A 510 8.82 28.06 -24.20
C SER A 510 10.09 28.90 -24.00
N ASP A 511 11.27 28.35 -24.32
CA ASP A 511 12.54 29.10 -24.42
C ASP A 511 12.43 30.26 -25.43
N ALA A 512 11.62 30.08 -26.49
CA ALA A 512 11.32 31.11 -27.47
C ALA A 512 10.71 32.40 -26.85
N TRP A 513 10.01 32.30 -25.70
CA TRP A 513 9.53 33.49 -24.99
C TRP A 513 10.67 34.37 -24.48
N TRP A 514 11.82 33.78 -24.16
CA TRP A 514 12.99 34.47 -23.62
C TRP A 514 13.90 34.95 -24.75
N GLU A 515 14.14 34.11 -25.76
CA GLU A 515 15.02 34.37 -26.90
C GLU A 515 14.46 35.39 -27.90
N LEU A 516 13.18 35.30 -28.27
CA LEU A 516 12.62 36.08 -29.36
C LEU A 516 12.34 37.54 -28.97
N SER A 517 12.40 38.41 -29.98
CA SER A 517 12.01 39.81 -29.85
C SER A 517 10.50 39.95 -29.63
N ILE A 518 10.09 41.07 -29.02
CA ILE A 518 8.67 41.35 -28.78
C ILE A 518 7.89 41.45 -30.10
N ALA A 519 8.52 41.95 -31.17
CA ALA A 519 7.90 41.98 -32.50
C ALA A 519 7.62 40.56 -33.03
N GLU A 520 8.53 39.61 -32.86
CA GLU A 520 8.33 38.22 -33.28
C GLU A 520 7.27 37.49 -32.43
N LEU A 521 7.18 37.80 -31.13
CA LEU A 521 6.21 37.22 -30.20
C LEU A 521 4.79 37.80 -30.35
N LEU A 522 4.64 38.98 -30.96
CA LEU A 522 3.35 39.61 -31.22
C LEU A 522 2.78 39.20 -32.60
N PRO A 523 1.46 39.01 -32.71
CA PRO A 523 0.77 38.91 -34.00
C PRO A 523 0.98 40.18 -34.84
N GLU A 524 0.91 40.05 -36.16
CA GLU A 524 1.18 41.15 -37.12
C GLU A 524 0.32 42.40 -36.86
N SER A 525 -0.92 42.21 -36.43
CA SER A 525 -1.88 43.26 -36.04
C SER A 525 -1.39 44.18 -34.90
N TYR A 526 -0.47 43.70 -34.06
CA TYR A 526 0.06 44.43 -32.89
C TYR A 526 1.46 45.02 -33.11
N ARG A 527 2.16 44.66 -34.19
CA ARG A 527 3.55 45.10 -34.44
C ARG A 527 3.69 46.58 -34.80
N ASN A 528 2.67 47.15 -35.44
CA ASN A 528 2.70 48.50 -36.01
C ASN A 528 1.41 49.30 -35.68
N ASN A 529 0.74 49.01 -34.56
CA ASN A 529 -0.55 49.63 -34.22
C ASN A 529 -0.42 51.00 -33.48
N GLY A 530 0.80 51.53 -33.34
CA GLY A 530 1.08 52.81 -32.68
C GLY A 530 1.28 52.74 -31.16
N ARG A 531 1.21 51.55 -30.55
CA ARG A 531 1.53 51.31 -29.13
C ARG A 531 2.85 50.56 -28.99
N THR A 532 3.53 50.72 -27.86
CA THR A 532 4.67 49.87 -27.47
C THR A 532 4.25 48.89 -26.38
N TYR A 533 4.84 47.70 -26.43
CA TYR A 533 4.51 46.59 -25.54
C TYR A 533 5.77 46.00 -24.93
N ARG A 534 5.66 45.55 -23.68
CA ARG A 534 6.67 44.73 -22.99
C ARG A 534 6.11 43.34 -22.69
N LYS A 535 6.92 42.28 -22.80
CA LYS A 535 6.51 40.92 -22.43
C LYS A 535 6.45 40.73 -20.91
N GLY A 536 5.54 39.88 -20.44
CA GLY A 536 5.52 39.40 -19.06
C GLY A 536 6.70 38.49 -18.73
N THR A 537 7.11 38.47 -17.46
CA THR A 537 8.23 37.67 -16.95
C THR A 537 7.81 36.60 -15.94
N ASP A 538 6.52 36.52 -15.60
CA ASP A 538 5.98 35.48 -14.71
C ASP A 538 5.87 34.14 -15.45
N THR A 539 6.26 33.05 -14.79
CA THR A 539 5.91 31.68 -15.21
C THR A 539 4.66 31.19 -14.49
N MET A 540 4.07 30.13 -15.01
CA MET A 540 2.97 29.42 -14.37
C MET A 540 3.45 28.63 -13.14
N ASP A 541 2.50 28.35 -12.25
CA ASP A 541 2.62 27.38 -11.16
C ASP A 541 2.77 25.97 -11.73
N VAL A 542 3.70 25.16 -11.20
CA VAL A 542 3.92 23.77 -11.62
C VAL A 542 2.72 22.85 -11.35
N TRP A 543 1.83 23.25 -10.44
CA TRP A 543 0.53 22.58 -10.30
C TRP A 543 -0.38 22.81 -11.51
N PHE A 544 -0.19 23.91 -12.26
CA PHE A 544 -0.85 24.15 -13.55
C PHE A 544 -0.22 23.32 -14.66
N ASP A 545 1.11 23.21 -14.70
CA ASP A 545 1.84 22.33 -15.62
C ASP A 545 1.31 20.90 -15.50
N SER A 546 1.57 20.25 -14.36
CA SER A 546 1.10 18.88 -14.06
C SER A 546 -0.43 18.75 -14.16
N GLY A 547 -1.18 19.76 -13.73
CA GLY A 547 -2.64 19.81 -13.84
C GLY A 547 -3.16 19.85 -15.29
N SER A 548 -2.36 20.30 -16.25
CA SER A 548 -2.70 20.28 -17.68
C SER A 548 -2.32 18.98 -18.41
N SER A 549 -1.68 18.02 -17.72
CA SER A 549 -1.24 16.75 -18.29
C SER A 549 -2.35 15.95 -19.02
N TRP A 550 -3.60 16.04 -18.57
CA TRP A 550 -4.72 15.36 -19.24
C TRP A 550 -4.93 15.90 -20.66
N ALA A 551 -4.67 17.19 -20.92
CA ALA A 551 -4.83 17.81 -22.24
C ALA A 551 -3.67 17.45 -23.16
N ALA A 552 -2.44 17.46 -22.64
CA ALA A 552 -1.23 17.13 -23.41
C ALA A 552 -1.09 15.62 -23.70
N VAL A 553 -1.63 14.76 -22.82
CA VAL A 553 -1.38 13.31 -22.83
C VAL A 553 -2.67 12.53 -23.08
N ALA A 554 -3.62 12.52 -22.14
CA ALA A 554 -4.81 11.68 -22.23
C ALA A 554 -5.77 12.07 -23.37
N GLU A 555 -5.90 13.37 -23.67
CA GLU A 555 -6.62 13.90 -24.84
C GLU A 555 -5.68 14.11 -26.05
N GLY A 556 -4.43 14.54 -25.81
CA GLY A 556 -3.50 14.94 -26.87
C GLY A 556 -2.87 13.79 -27.67
N ARG A 557 -2.80 12.59 -27.11
CA ARG A 557 -2.23 11.40 -27.77
C ARG A 557 -3.31 10.50 -28.36
N SER A 558 -3.16 10.17 -29.64
CA SER A 558 -4.13 9.38 -30.42
C SER A 558 -4.35 7.94 -29.93
N GLU A 559 -3.39 7.41 -29.19
CA GLU A 559 -3.40 6.06 -28.61
C GLU A 559 -3.99 6.01 -27.19
N LEU A 560 -4.39 7.16 -26.64
CA LEU A 560 -5.04 7.31 -25.34
C LEU A 560 -6.49 7.81 -25.48
N ALA A 561 -7.16 7.97 -24.35
CA ALA A 561 -8.52 8.48 -24.28
C ALA A 561 -8.74 9.36 -23.03
N TYR A 562 -9.62 10.34 -23.20
CA TYR A 562 -10.06 11.26 -22.16
C TYR A 562 -11.59 11.14 -21.97
N PRO A 563 -12.11 11.13 -20.71
CA PRO A 563 -11.36 11.09 -19.45
C PRO A 563 -10.70 9.72 -19.22
N ALA A 564 -9.58 9.72 -18.50
CA ALA A 564 -8.85 8.51 -18.12
C ALA A 564 -9.69 7.61 -17.21
N ASP A 565 -9.50 6.30 -17.26
CA ASP A 565 -10.24 5.35 -16.41
C ASP A 565 -9.84 5.47 -14.95
N ILE A 566 -8.55 5.69 -14.67
CA ILE A 566 -8.04 5.80 -13.32
C ILE A 566 -6.84 6.75 -13.20
N TYR A 567 -6.83 7.54 -12.13
CA TYR A 567 -5.66 8.21 -11.58
C TYR A 567 -5.25 7.48 -10.28
N LEU A 568 -3.95 7.34 -10.02
CA LEU A 568 -3.44 6.64 -8.83
C LEU A 568 -2.24 7.40 -8.24
N GLU A 569 -2.37 7.99 -7.06
CA GLU A 569 -1.27 8.68 -6.36
C GLU A 569 -1.35 8.62 -4.83
N GLY A 570 -0.35 9.22 -4.15
CA GLY A 570 -0.32 9.40 -2.70
C GLY A 570 -1.37 10.38 -2.18
N SER A 571 -1.75 10.24 -0.91
CA SER A 571 -2.85 11.01 -0.30
C SER A 571 -2.64 12.53 -0.28
N ASP A 572 -1.40 13.00 -0.38
CA ASP A 572 -1.02 14.41 -0.58
C ASP A 572 -1.60 15.02 -1.87
N GLN A 573 -1.80 14.22 -2.93
CA GLN A 573 -2.24 14.72 -4.23
C GLN A 573 -3.69 15.23 -4.27
N HIS A 574 -4.47 15.02 -3.21
CA HIS A 574 -5.74 15.74 -2.98
C HIS A 574 -5.57 17.26 -2.87
N ARG A 575 -4.38 17.75 -2.48
CA ARG A 575 -4.00 19.17 -2.46
C ARG A 575 -3.10 19.59 -3.64
N GLY A 576 -2.74 18.62 -4.48
CA GLY A 576 -1.83 18.78 -5.60
C GLY A 576 -2.51 18.34 -6.89
N TRP A 577 -1.98 17.29 -7.51
CA TRP A 577 -2.28 16.90 -8.88
C TRP A 577 -3.73 16.49 -9.15
N PHE A 578 -4.41 15.83 -8.21
CA PHE A 578 -5.83 15.48 -8.38
C PHE A 578 -6.67 16.75 -8.48
N GLN A 579 -6.42 17.72 -7.58
CA GLN A 579 -7.16 18.98 -7.54
C GLN A 579 -6.83 19.87 -8.75
N SER A 580 -5.56 20.03 -9.12
CA SER A 580 -5.20 20.89 -10.25
C SER A 580 -5.68 20.31 -11.59
N SER A 581 -5.61 18.99 -11.77
CA SER A 581 -6.19 18.31 -12.93
C SER A 581 -7.70 18.48 -13.00
N LEU A 582 -8.40 18.28 -11.88
CA LEU A 582 -9.85 18.51 -11.78
C LEU A 582 -10.22 19.96 -12.17
N LEU A 583 -9.56 20.95 -11.57
CA LEU A 583 -9.91 22.36 -11.76
C LEU A 583 -9.68 22.81 -13.21
N THR A 584 -8.56 22.44 -13.83
CA THR A 584 -8.28 22.79 -15.23
C THR A 584 -9.22 22.07 -16.21
N SER A 585 -9.50 20.78 -15.98
CA SER A 585 -10.42 19.97 -16.78
C SER A 585 -11.86 20.48 -16.69
N VAL A 586 -12.36 20.78 -15.49
CA VAL A 586 -13.73 21.31 -15.32
C VAL A 586 -13.84 22.72 -15.89
N ALA A 587 -12.85 23.60 -15.67
CA ALA A 587 -12.86 24.94 -16.23
C ALA A 587 -12.92 24.95 -17.77
N THR A 588 -12.28 23.98 -18.44
CA THR A 588 -12.20 23.92 -19.90
C THR A 588 -13.27 23.03 -20.54
N LYS A 589 -13.41 21.78 -20.07
CA LYS A 589 -14.29 20.72 -20.63
C LYS A 589 -15.58 20.48 -19.83
N GLY A 590 -15.64 20.89 -18.57
CA GLY A 590 -16.82 20.74 -17.71
C GLY A 590 -16.98 19.37 -17.03
N ILE A 591 -15.98 18.48 -17.14
CA ILE A 591 -15.96 17.15 -16.52
C ILE A 591 -14.62 16.91 -15.78
N ALA A 592 -14.60 15.91 -14.88
CA ALA A 592 -13.35 15.44 -14.29
C ALA A 592 -12.47 14.73 -15.34
N PRO A 593 -11.13 14.79 -15.25
CA PRO A 593 -10.23 14.15 -16.22
C PRO A 593 -10.03 12.64 -15.96
N TYR A 594 -10.66 12.13 -14.90
CA TYR A 594 -10.58 10.75 -14.43
C TYR A 594 -11.97 10.22 -14.07
N LYS A 595 -12.22 8.92 -14.26
CA LYS A 595 -13.44 8.22 -13.82
C LYS A 595 -13.29 7.65 -12.41
N THR A 596 -12.09 7.16 -12.06
CA THR A 596 -11.74 6.63 -10.74
C THR A 596 -10.49 7.32 -10.19
N VAL A 597 -10.44 7.58 -8.89
CA VAL A 597 -9.22 7.99 -8.17
C VAL A 597 -8.90 6.98 -7.10
N LEU A 598 -7.73 6.36 -7.19
CA LEU A 598 -7.20 5.46 -6.19
C LEU A 598 -6.07 6.14 -5.42
N THR A 599 -6.15 6.10 -4.10
CA THR A 599 -5.20 6.77 -3.20
C THR A 599 -4.45 5.76 -2.36
N HIS A 600 -3.14 5.97 -2.21
CA HIS A 600 -2.34 5.28 -1.21
C HIS A 600 -1.80 6.22 -0.11
N GLY A 601 -1.49 5.65 1.06
CA GLY A 601 -0.77 6.34 2.14
C GLY A 601 0.73 6.46 1.89
N PHE A 602 1.43 6.94 2.91
CA PHE A 602 2.89 7.07 2.93
C PHE A 602 3.58 5.81 3.43
N VAL A 603 4.85 5.65 3.07
CA VAL A 603 5.69 4.58 3.61
C VAL A 603 6.44 5.09 4.85
N LEU A 604 6.28 4.37 5.96
CA LEU A 604 6.89 4.65 7.26
C LEU A 604 7.94 3.56 7.59
N ASP A 605 8.81 3.82 8.56
CA ASP A 605 9.69 2.77 9.08
C ASP A 605 8.92 1.70 9.89
N GLU A 606 9.58 0.61 10.28
CA GLU A 606 8.97 -0.47 11.10
C GLU A 606 8.41 0.00 12.47
N LYS A 607 8.67 1.25 12.88
CA LYS A 607 8.16 1.86 14.12
C LYS A 607 7.06 2.91 13.85
N GLY A 608 6.57 3.03 12.61
CA GLY A 608 5.57 4.01 12.24
C GLY A 608 6.09 5.44 12.17
N ARG A 609 7.40 5.66 12.01
CA ARG A 609 8.00 6.99 11.91
C ARG A 609 8.28 7.37 10.46
N LYS A 610 8.17 8.65 10.15
CA LYS A 610 8.50 9.20 8.82
C LYS A 610 9.97 8.92 8.50
N MET A 611 10.24 8.37 7.31
CA MET A 611 11.61 8.11 6.88
C MET A 611 12.38 9.42 6.65
N SER A 612 13.57 9.56 7.24
CA SER A 612 14.46 10.71 7.04
C SER A 612 15.93 10.31 7.01
N LYS A 613 16.74 10.99 6.18
CA LYS A 613 18.18 10.70 6.09
C LYS A 613 18.92 10.98 7.40
N SER A 614 18.44 11.95 8.19
CA SER A 614 18.97 12.30 9.52
C SER A 614 18.74 11.22 10.58
N GLU A 615 17.64 10.46 10.50
CA GLU A 615 17.36 9.35 11.41
C GLU A 615 17.97 8.01 10.95
N GLY A 616 18.49 7.94 9.72
CA GLY A 616 19.07 6.71 9.17
C GLY A 616 18.05 5.58 8.92
N ASN A 617 16.75 5.87 8.95
CA ASN A 617 15.65 4.90 8.79
C ASN A 617 15.11 4.79 7.34
N VAL A 618 15.83 5.34 6.36
CA VAL A 618 15.43 5.30 4.94
C VAL A 618 15.73 3.93 4.33
N VAL A 619 14.74 3.36 3.62
CA VAL A 619 14.91 2.18 2.78
C VAL A 619 15.07 2.60 1.31
N ASP A 620 16.21 2.27 0.70
CA ASP A 620 16.49 2.50 -0.72
C ASP A 620 15.97 1.32 -1.58
N PRO A 621 15.05 1.54 -2.54
CA PRO A 621 14.59 0.50 -3.45
C PRO A 621 15.71 -0.22 -4.21
N ALA A 622 16.77 0.48 -4.61
CA ALA A 622 17.88 -0.12 -5.34
C ALA A 622 18.66 -1.12 -4.47
N ALA A 623 18.81 -0.83 -3.18
CA ALA A 623 19.41 -1.75 -2.22
C ALA A 623 18.54 -3.00 -2.00
N VAL A 624 17.21 -2.82 -1.85
CA VAL A 624 16.26 -3.94 -1.71
C VAL A 624 16.32 -4.87 -2.93
N ILE A 625 16.31 -4.31 -4.14
CA ILE A 625 16.35 -5.08 -5.39
C ILE A 625 17.68 -5.81 -5.55
N LYS A 626 18.80 -5.20 -5.14
CA LYS A 626 20.12 -5.84 -5.17
C LYS A 626 20.23 -7.02 -4.20
N GLU A 627 19.53 -6.98 -3.07
CA GLU A 627 19.58 -8.03 -2.03
C GLU A 627 18.54 -9.14 -2.27
N TYR A 628 17.32 -8.78 -2.67
CA TYR A 628 16.17 -9.70 -2.73
C TYR A 628 15.52 -9.86 -4.12
N GLY A 629 15.80 -8.98 -5.07
CA GLY A 629 15.08 -8.89 -6.35
C GLY A 629 13.91 -7.91 -6.33
N ALA A 630 13.43 -7.52 -7.51
CA ALA A 630 12.26 -6.67 -7.69
C ALA A 630 10.96 -7.39 -7.29
N ASP A 631 10.84 -8.68 -7.57
CA ASP A 631 9.61 -9.41 -7.20
C ASP A 631 9.35 -9.46 -5.70
N VAL A 632 10.39 -9.46 -4.84
CA VAL A 632 10.20 -9.40 -3.37
C VAL A 632 9.71 -8.02 -2.93
N LEU A 633 10.21 -6.96 -3.56
CA LEU A 633 9.71 -5.60 -3.33
C LEU A 633 8.26 -5.45 -3.81
N ARG A 634 7.90 -6.06 -4.94
CA ARG A 634 6.52 -6.10 -5.46
C ARG A 634 5.61 -6.92 -4.55
N LEU A 635 6.07 -8.06 -4.04
CA LEU A 635 5.32 -8.88 -3.10
C LEU A 635 4.98 -8.10 -1.81
N TRP A 636 5.93 -7.32 -1.27
CA TRP A 636 5.65 -6.38 -0.18
C TRP A 636 4.51 -5.41 -0.54
N VAL A 637 4.56 -4.75 -1.70
CA VAL A 637 3.50 -3.83 -2.16
C VAL A 637 2.14 -4.52 -2.23
N SER A 638 2.08 -5.78 -2.69
CA SER A 638 0.83 -6.55 -2.67
C SER A 638 0.37 -6.94 -1.26
N SER A 639 1.28 -7.10 -0.29
CA SER A 639 0.93 -7.61 1.04
C SER A 639 0.30 -6.59 1.99
N VAL A 640 0.43 -5.29 1.70
CA VAL A 640 0.00 -4.20 2.58
C VAL A 640 -1.36 -3.63 2.18
N ASP A 641 -2.13 -3.18 3.17
CA ASP A 641 -3.24 -2.25 2.91
C ASP A 641 -2.66 -0.86 2.62
N TYR A 642 -2.47 -0.58 1.32
CA TYR A 642 -1.91 0.68 0.86
C TYR A 642 -2.83 1.88 1.10
N SER A 643 -4.11 1.70 1.48
CA SER A 643 -5.03 2.82 1.69
C SER A 643 -4.69 3.67 2.93
N ALA A 644 -3.97 3.06 3.88
CA ALA A 644 -3.36 3.69 5.05
C ALA A 644 -1.84 3.87 4.86
N ASP A 645 -1.18 4.49 5.84
CA ASP A 645 0.28 4.55 5.88
C ASP A 645 0.86 3.15 6.20
N VAL A 646 1.88 2.73 5.44
CA VAL A 646 2.39 1.35 5.45
C VAL A 646 3.82 1.25 6.00
N PRO A 647 4.12 0.29 6.90
CA PRO A 647 5.47 0.12 7.43
C PRO A 647 6.38 -0.67 6.47
N LEU A 648 7.65 -0.30 6.44
CA LEU A 648 8.71 -1.09 5.81
C LEU A 648 10.02 -1.09 6.60
N GLY A 649 10.67 -2.26 6.63
CA GLY A 649 12.08 -2.40 6.95
C GLY A 649 12.58 -3.83 6.69
N LYS A 650 13.73 -4.15 7.29
CA LYS A 650 14.48 -5.39 6.99
C LYS A 650 13.75 -6.66 7.45
N ASN A 651 13.00 -6.61 8.54
CA ASN A 651 12.29 -7.78 9.05
C ASN A 651 11.10 -8.11 8.14
N ILE A 652 10.37 -7.07 7.72
CA ILE A 652 9.27 -7.21 6.75
C ILE A 652 9.80 -7.74 5.41
N LEU A 653 10.87 -7.16 4.86
CA LEU A 653 11.48 -7.64 3.60
C LEU A 653 11.94 -9.10 3.68
N LYS A 654 12.55 -9.51 4.80
CA LYS A 654 12.93 -10.91 5.02
C LYS A 654 11.73 -11.85 5.03
N GLN A 655 10.62 -11.46 5.69
CA GLN A 655 9.38 -12.23 5.67
C GLN A 655 8.83 -12.38 4.24
N GLN A 656 8.86 -11.31 3.43
CA GLN A 656 8.44 -11.37 2.03
C GLN A 656 9.36 -12.27 1.19
N ALA A 657 10.67 -12.24 1.41
CA ALA A 657 11.61 -13.16 0.76
C ALA A 657 11.34 -14.64 1.12
N ASP A 658 10.92 -14.93 2.35
CA ASP A 658 10.52 -16.27 2.77
C ASP A 658 9.19 -16.72 2.13
N VAL A 659 8.20 -15.82 1.95
CA VAL A 659 6.96 -16.12 1.22
C VAL A 659 7.23 -16.34 -0.27
N TYR A 660 8.02 -15.46 -0.90
CA TYR A 660 8.50 -15.61 -2.29
C TYR A 660 9.16 -16.97 -2.51
N ARG A 661 10.05 -17.40 -1.59
CA ARG A 661 10.72 -18.70 -1.63
C ARG A 661 9.74 -19.88 -1.52
N LYS A 662 8.67 -19.77 -0.72
CA LYS A 662 7.63 -20.82 -0.63
C LYS A 662 6.85 -20.97 -1.94
N ILE A 663 6.43 -19.86 -2.56
CA ILE A 663 5.73 -19.86 -3.85
C ILE A 663 6.65 -20.48 -4.93
N ARG A 664 7.91 -20.02 -5.00
CA ARG A 664 8.90 -20.58 -5.95
C ARG A 664 9.16 -22.07 -5.73
N ASN A 665 9.25 -22.54 -4.49
CA ASN A 665 9.45 -23.96 -4.19
C ASN A 665 8.25 -24.81 -4.58
N THR A 666 7.03 -24.30 -4.42
CA THR A 666 5.80 -24.96 -4.87
C THR A 666 5.81 -25.09 -6.39
N ALA A 667 6.07 -23.99 -7.11
CA ALA A 667 6.21 -24.02 -8.57
C ALA A 667 7.34 -24.96 -9.06
N LYS A 668 8.48 -24.99 -8.36
CA LYS A 668 9.57 -25.95 -8.66
C LYS A 668 9.10 -27.40 -8.55
N PHE A 669 8.31 -27.72 -7.53
CA PHE A 669 7.77 -29.06 -7.34
C PHE A 669 6.80 -29.43 -8.46
N LEU A 670 5.90 -28.52 -8.84
CA LEU A 670 4.98 -28.71 -9.97
C LEU A 670 5.76 -29.00 -11.26
N LEU A 671 6.66 -28.08 -11.66
CA LEU A 671 7.49 -28.21 -12.87
C LEU A 671 8.34 -29.49 -12.88
N GLY A 672 8.93 -29.86 -11.74
CA GLY A 672 9.76 -31.07 -11.63
C GLY A 672 9.01 -32.37 -11.91
N ASN A 673 7.71 -32.40 -11.63
CA ASN A 673 6.85 -33.57 -11.85
C ASN A 673 6.24 -33.62 -13.26
N LEU A 674 6.58 -32.69 -14.16
CA LEU A 674 6.08 -32.63 -15.54
C LEU A 674 7.12 -32.98 -16.61
N HIS A 675 8.35 -33.36 -16.19
CA HIS A 675 9.50 -33.54 -17.10
C HIS A 675 9.35 -34.63 -18.17
N ASP A 676 8.37 -35.51 -18.00
CA ASP A 676 8.02 -36.64 -18.87
C ASP A 676 6.52 -36.65 -19.22
N PHE A 677 5.88 -35.47 -19.18
CA PHE A 677 4.46 -35.26 -19.47
C PHE A 677 4.27 -34.40 -20.72
N ASP A 678 3.50 -34.91 -21.69
CA ASP A 678 3.07 -34.21 -22.89
C ASP A 678 1.54 -34.05 -22.86
N PRO A 679 1.00 -32.84 -22.58
CA PRO A 679 -0.44 -32.63 -22.47
C PRO A 679 -1.24 -33.03 -23.72
N ALA A 680 -0.62 -33.10 -24.89
CA ALA A 680 -1.31 -33.53 -26.12
C ALA A 680 -1.50 -35.06 -26.21
N LYS A 681 -0.90 -35.83 -25.31
CA LYS A 681 -0.92 -37.32 -25.29
C LYS A 681 -1.32 -37.89 -23.94
N ASP A 682 -0.81 -37.31 -22.87
CA ASP A 682 -0.88 -37.82 -21.51
C ASP A 682 -2.01 -37.18 -20.67
N ALA A 683 -2.69 -36.14 -21.17
CA ALA A 683 -3.74 -35.45 -20.42
C ALA A 683 -4.98 -36.34 -20.26
N VAL A 684 -5.48 -36.42 -19.03
CA VAL A 684 -6.63 -37.25 -18.66
C VAL A 684 -7.93 -36.42 -18.68
N PRO A 685 -9.03 -36.90 -19.31
CA PRO A 685 -10.34 -36.25 -19.28
C PRO A 685 -10.88 -36.04 -17.86
N TYR A 686 -11.71 -35.02 -17.65
CA TYR A 686 -12.19 -34.65 -16.31
C TYR A 686 -13.04 -35.75 -15.66
N GLU A 687 -13.82 -36.45 -16.48
CA GLU A 687 -14.64 -37.62 -16.12
C GLU A 687 -13.81 -38.81 -15.62
N ASP A 688 -12.57 -38.95 -16.07
CA ASP A 688 -11.64 -40.01 -15.69
C ASP A 688 -10.68 -39.58 -14.55
N LEU A 689 -10.77 -38.33 -14.08
CA LEU A 689 -9.96 -37.84 -12.97
C LEU A 689 -10.48 -38.39 -11.62
N PRO A 690 -9.57 -38.85 -10.73
CA PRO A 690 -9.88 -39.16 -9.34
C PRO A 690 -10.56 -38.01 -8.60
N GLU A 691 -11.26 -38.35 -7.53
CA GLU A 691 -12.09 -37.43 -6.76
C GLU A 691 -11.23 -36.33 -6.11
N LEU A 692 -10.02 -36.65 -5.62
CA LEU A 692 -9.03 -35.69 -5.12
C LEU A 692 -8.58 -34.66 -6.19
N ASP A 693 -8.43 -35.12 -7.43
CA ASP A 693 -7.97 -34.31 -8.55
C ASP A 693 -9.08 -33.34 -9.01
N ARG A 694 -10.31 -33.85 -9.11
CA ARG A 694 -11.51 -33.04 -9.36
C ARG A 694 -11.74 -32.01 -8.24
N TYR A 695 -11.50 -32.39 -6.97
CA TYR A 695 -11.59 -31.46 -5.84
C TYR A 695 -10.54 -30.34 -5.92
N LEU A 696 -9.30 -30.62 -6.32
CA LEU A 696 -8.32 -29.56 -6.51
C LEU A 696 -8.73 -28.60 -7.65
N LEU A 697 -9.30 -29.11 -8.75
CA LEU A 697 -9.82 -28.27 -9.83
C LEU A 697 -10.98 -27.36 -9.35
N HIS A 698 -11.90 -27.88 -8.53
CA HIS A 698 -12.91 -27.06 -7.85
C HIS A 698 -12.24 -25.97 -7.00
N ARG A 699 -11.30 -26.35 -6.12
CA ARG A 699 -10.62 -25.41 -5.20
C ARG A 699 -9.86 -24.33 -5.97
N MET A 700 -9.30 -24.64 -7.13
CA MET A 700 -8.68 -23.67 -8.03
C MET A 700 -9.68 -22.67 -8.60
N CYS A 701 -10.92 -23.09 -8.92
CA CYS A 701 -11.97 -22.15 -9.33
C CYS A 701 -12.26 -21.12 -8.24
N GLU A 702 -12.42 -21.55 -6.99
CA GLU A 702 -12.64 -20.65 -5.85
C GLU A 702 -11.45 -19.69 -5.63
N VAL A 703 -10.22 -20.24 -5.58
CA VAL A 703 -8.99 -19.47 -5.36
C VAL A 703 -8.79 -18.39 -6.43
N PHE A 704 -8.99 -18.73 -7.70
CA PHE A 704 -8.77 -17.77 -8.78
C PHE A 704 -9.94 -16.79 -8.96
N ALA A 705 -11.16 -17.15 -8.55
CA ALA A 705 -12.25 -16.18 -8.41
C ALA A 705 -11.96 -15.15 -7.31
N GLU A 706 -11.46 -15.58 -6.14
CA GLU A 706 -11.05 -14.69 -5.04
C GLU A 706 -9.87 -13.78 -5.43
N VAL A 707 -8.87 -14.33 -6.14
CA VAL A 707 -7.78 -13.54 -6.74
C VAL A 707 -8.31 -12.51 -7.73
N LYS A 708 -9.25 -12.88 -8.61
CA LYS A 708 -9.85 -11.95 -9.58
C LYS A 708 -10.59 -10.80 -8.87
N ASP A 709 -11.43 -11.13 -7.88
CA ASP A 709 -12.15 -10.14 -7.06
C ASP A 709 -11.19 -9.19 -6.33
N ALA A 710 -10.07 -9.70 -5.81
CA ALA A 710 -9.02 -8.88 -5.20
C ALA A 710 -8.36 -7.89 -6.19
N PHE A 711 -8.25 -8.22 -7.48
CA PHE A 711 -7.80 -7.26 -8.50
C PHE A 711 -8.89 -6.28 -8.95
N ASP A 712 -10.13 -6.76 -9.16
CA ASP A 712 -11.28 -5.92 -9.56
C ASP A 712 -11.64 -4.88 -8.48
N SER A 713 -11.51 -5.24 -7.20
CA SER A 713 -11.71 -4.35 -6.05
C SER A 713 -10.44 -3.60 -5.61
N PHE A 714 -9.31 -3.79 -6.31
CA PHE A 714 -7.98 -3.26 -5.97
C PHE A 714 -7.44 -3.66 -4.58
N GLN A 715 -7.98 -4.70 -3.93
CA GLN A 715 -7.56 -5.21 -2.62
C GLN A 715 -6.40 -6.22 -2.73
N PHE A 716 -5.23 -5.79 -3.20
CA PHE A 716 -4.08 -6.67 -3.47
C PHE A 716 -3.58 -7.48 -2.25
N SER A 717 -3.85 -7.00 -1.03
CA SER A 717 -3.55 -7.71 0.22
C SER A 717 -4.35 -9.00 0.40
N ARG A 718 -5.54 -9.11 -0.21
CA ARG A 718 -6.29 -10.36 -0.32
C ARG A 718 -5.59 -11.32 -1.28
N PHE A 719 -5.27 -10.88 -2.52
CA PHE A 719 -4.49 -11.67 -3.48
C PHE A 719 -3.23 -12.29 -2.84
N PHE A 720 -2.47 -11.50 -2.08
CA PHE A 720 -1.28 -11.98 -1.36
C PHE A 720 -1.61 -13.14 -0.41
N GLN A 721 -2.64 -12.99 0.42
CA GLN A 721 -3.10 -14.01 1.37
C GLN A 721 -3.63 -15.25 0.65
N THR A 722 -4.49 -15.08 -0.37
CA THR A 722 -5.10 -16.16 -1.14
C THR A 722 -4.03 -17.01 -1.84
N VAL A 723 -3.06 -16.39 -2.52
CA VAL A 723 -1.96 -17.11 -3.20
C VAL A 723 -1.01 -17.78 -2.21
N GLN A 724 -0.68 -17.12 -1.09
CA GLN A 724 0.15 -17.72 -0.04
C GLN A 724 -0.53 -18.96 0.57
N ASN A 725 -1.84 -18.87 0.84
CA ASN A 725 -2.64 -19.96 1.39
C ASN A 725 -2.79 -21.10 0.39
N PHE A 726 -3.09 -20.81 -0.89
CA PHE A 726 -3.17 -21.84 -1.93
C PHE A 726 -1.87 -22.61 -2.09
N CYS A 727 -0.73 -21.91 -2.21
CA CYS A 727 0.59 -22.54 -2.30
C CYS A 727 0.94 -23.40 -1.06
N THR A 728 0.59 -22.92 0.14
CA THR A 728 1.01 -23.57 1.40
C THR A 728 0.03 -24.66 1.85
N VAL A 729 -1.26 -24.35 1.93
CA VAL A 729 -2.29 -25.16 2.59
C VAL A 729 -2.94 -26.16 1.63
N ASP A 730 -3.30 -25.72 0.42
CA ASP A 730 -4.02 -26.55 -0.56
C ASP A 730 -3.04 -27.37 -1.41
N LEU A 731 -1.99 -26.74 -1.95
CA LEU A 731 -0.94 -27.43 -2.70
C LEU A 731 0.07 -28.15 -1.79
N SER A 732 0.97 -27.42 -1.10
CA SER A 732 2.13 -28.03 -0.44
C SER A 732 1.79 -29.01 0.68
N ASN A 733 0.90 -28.64 1.61
CA ASN A 733 0.60 -29.43 2.82
C ASN A 733 -0.49 -30.51 2.62
N PHE A 734 -1.18 -30.48 1.49
CA PHE A 734 -2.32 -31.36 1.21
C PHE A 734 -2.13 -32.09 -0.11
N TYR A 735 -2.44 -31.47 -1.25
CA TYR A 735 -2.49 -32.17 -2.53
C TYR A 735 -1.12 -32.75 -2.93
N LEU A 736 -0.07 -31.93 -2.93
CA LEU A 736 1.28 -32.35 -3.33
C LEU A 736 1.94 -33.29 -2.33
N ASP A 737 1.46 -33.35 -1.09
CA ASP A 737 1.96 -34.29 -0.08
C ASP A 737 1.38 -35.69 -0.29
N ILE A 738 0.06 -35.78 -0.53
CA ILE A 738 -0.65 -37.01 -0.89
C ILE A 738 -0.19 -37.52 -2.27
N ALA A 739 -0.02 -36.62 -3.24
CA ALA A 739 0.36 -36.96 -4.61
C ALA A 739 1.74 -37.60 -4.76
N LYS A 740 2.65 -37.48 -3.78
CA LYS A 740 4.01 -38.08 -3.86
C LYS A 740 3.98 -39.57 -4.14
N ASP A 741 3.08 -40.34 -3.51
CA ASP A 741 2.97 -41.77 -3.77
C ASP A 741 2.62 -42.03 -5.26
N ARG A 742 1.64 -41.31 -5.81
CA ARG A 742 1.23 -41.41 -7.22
C ARG A 742 2.33 -40.99 -8.19
N LEU A 743 2.98 -39.86 -7.92
CA LEU A 743 3.97 -39.27 -8.81
C LEU A 743 5.27 -40.06 -8.85
N TYR A 744 5.66 -40.66 -7.73
CA TYR A 744 6.97 -41.29 -7.55
C TYR A 744 6.94 -42.81 -7.69
N ILE A 745 5.86 -43.46 -7.22
CA ILE A 745 5.81 -44.92 -7.05
C ILE A 745 5.14 -45.60 -8.25
N SER A 746 4.07 -45.04 -8.82
CA SER A 746 3.44 -45.61 -10.02
C SER A 746 4.39 -45.61 -11.23
N ALA A 747 4.11 -46.48 -12.20
CA ALA A 747 4.75 -46.54 -13.51
C ALA A 747 4.62 -45.19 -14.24
N ALA A 748 5.53 -44.95 -15.19
CA ALA A 748 5.69 -43.62 -15.78
C ALA A 748 4.44 -43.13 -16.55
N ASP A 749 3.80 -44.05 -17.26
CA ASP A 749 2.63 -43.87 -18.14
C ASP A 749 1.29 -44.29 -17.50
N ALA A 750 1.30 -44.82 -16.27
CA ALA A 750 0.09 -45.24 -15.57
C ALA A 750 -0.93 -44.09 -15.41
N LEU A 751 -2.21 -44.39 -15.66
CA LEU A 751 -3.33 -43.44 -15.52
C LEU A 751 -3.36 -42.76 -14.14
N ARG A 752 -3.02 -43.51 -13.08
CA ARG A 752 -2.86 -43.07 -11.69
C ARG A 752 -1.88 -41.90 -11.51
N ARG A 753 -0.84 -41.86 -12.35
CA ARG A 753 0.19 -40.82 -12.40
C ARG A 753 -0.18 -39.70 -13.39
N ARG A 754 -0.66 -40.06 -14.58
CA ARG A 754 -1.03 -39.10 -15.63
C ARG A 754 -2.19 -38.17 -15.24
N SER A 755 -3.17 -38.67 -14.48
CA SER A 755 -4.24 -37.85 -13.86
C SER A 755 -3.66 -36.74 -12.97
N CYS A 756 -2.71 -37.09 -12.10
CA CYS A 756 -2.03 -36.12 -11.23
C CYS A 756 -1.23 -35.09 -12.02
N GLN A 757 -0.48 -35.54 -13.04
CA GLN A 757 0.30 -34.65 -13.91
C GLN A 757 -0.60 -33.69 -14.70
N THR A 758 -1.79 -34.14 -15.12
CA THR A 758 -2.80 -33.29 -15.78
C THR A 758 -3.21 -32.12 -14.88
N VAL A 759 -3.58 -32.38 -13.63
CA VAL A 759 -3.96 -31.31 -12.69
C VAL A 759 -2.76 -30.45 -12.28
N ILE A 760 -1.56 -31.03 -12.16
CA ILE A 760 -0.32 -30.27 -11.89
C ILE A 760 0.06 -29.33 -13.03
N ALA A 761 -0.16 -29.73 -14.29
CA ALA A 761 0.01 -28.88 -15.47
C ALA A 761 -0.94 -27.68 -15.44
N ILE A 762 -2.24 -27.94 -15.21
CA ILE A 762 -3.26 -26.90 -15.07
C ILE A 762 -2.92 -25.96 -13.88
N ALA A 763 -2.43 -26.51 -12.76
CA ALA A 763 -2.04 -25.75 -11.58
C ALA A 763 -0.84 -24.83 -11.82
N VAL A 764 0.22 -25.29 -12.50
CA VAL A 764 1.41 -24.47 -12.72
C VAL A 764 1.16 -23.35 -13.74
N GLU A 765 0.40 -23.63 -14.81
CA GLU A 765 0.02 -22.61 -15.78
C GLU A 765 -0.86 -21.52 -15.15
N ASN A 766 -1.92 -21.91 -14.46
CA ASN A 766 -2.83 -20.95 -13.84
C ASN A 766 -2.18 -20.19 -12.68
N LEU A 767 -1.29 -20.83 -11.90
CA LEU A 767 -0.49 -20.12 -10.89
C LEU A 767 0.41 -19.06 -11.53
N ALA A 768 1.10 -19.38 -12.64
CA ALA A 768 1.94 -18.43 -13.36
C ALA A 768 1.11 -17.23 -13.86
N ARG A 769 -0.04 -17.47 -14.49
CA ARG A 769 -0.96 -16.40 -14.96
C ARG A 769 -1.49 -15.54 -13.82
N ALA A 770 -1.93 -16.16 -12.72
CA ALA A 770 -2.50 -15.47 -11.56
C ALA A 770 -1.49 -14.54 -10.85
N ILE A 771 -0.22 -14.97 -10.72
CA ILE A 771 0.80 -14.15 -10.06
C ILE A 771 1.47 -13.13 -10.99
N ALA A 772 1.29 -13.24 -12.31
CA ALA A 772 1.97 -12.41 -13.31
C ALA A 772 1.84 -10.87 -13.13
N PRO A 773 0.73 -10.30 -12.62
CA PRO A 773 0.70 -8.86 -12.32
C PRO A 773 1.68 -8.45 -11.21
N VAL A 774 1.88 -9.30 -10.20
CA VAL A 774 2.67 -8.98 -8.99
C VAL A 774 4.08 -9.54 -9.08
N LEU A 775 4.22 -10.85 -9.24
CA LEU A 775 5.47 -11.59 -9.33
C LEU A 775 5.85 -11.78 -10.80
N CYS A 776 5.95 -10.67 -11.53
CA CYS A 776 6.06 -10.66 -12.99
C CYS A 776 7.28 -11.44 -13.51
N HIS A 777 8.42 -11.41 -12.80
CA HIS A 777 9.60 -12.16 -13.20
C HIS A 777 9.46 -13.65 -12.85
N MET A 778 8.93 -14.00 -11.67
CA MET A 778 8.69 -15.40 -11.31
C MET A 778 7.68 -16.07 -12.25
N ALA A 779 6.61 -15.37 -12.64
CA ALA A 779 5.60 -15.89 -13.57
C ALA A 779 6.21 -16.24 -14.94
N GLU A 780 7.01 -15.34 -15.50
CA GLU A 780 7.71 -15.57 -16.76
C GLU A 780 8.77 -16.67 -16.62
N ASP A 781 9.52 -16.70 -15.51
CA ASP A 781 10.50 -17.75 -15.25
C ASP A 781 9.82 -19.13 -15.17
N ILE A 782 8.68 -19.25 -14.46
CA ILE A 782 7.89 -20.48 -14.41
C ILE A 782 7.47 -20.90 -15.83
N TRP A 783 6.94 -19.96 -16.63
CA TRP A 783 6.47 -20.22 -17.99
C TRP A 783 7.58 -20.73 -18.91
N GLN A 784 8.76 -20.12 -18.87
CA GLN A 784 9.94 -20.53 -19.67
C GLN A 784 10.51 -21.89 -19.27
N TYR A 785 10.18 -22.41 -18.08
CA TYR A 785 10.59 -23.73 -17.61
C TYR A 785 9.48 -24.80 -17.66
N ILE A 786 8.32 -24.50 -18.25
CA ILE A 786 7.32 -25.51 -18.62
C ILE A 786 7.95 -26.48 -19.64
N PRO A 787 7.90 -27.81 -19.42
CA PRO A 787 8.67 -28.78 -20.21
C PRO A 787 8.04 -29.16 -21.55
N TYR A 788 6.78 -28.79 -21.79
CA TYR A 788 6.02 -29.05 -23.01
C TYR A 788 5.77 -27.75 -23.80
N PRO A 789 5.50 -27.83 -25.13
CA PRO A 789 5.21 -26.65 -25.93
C PRO A 789 3.93 -25.95 -25.49
N THR A 790 4.00 -24.68 -25.15
CA THR A 790 2.84 -23.80 -24.99
C THR A 790 2.61 -22.98 -26.28
N PRO A 791 1.37 -22.58 -26.59
CA PRO A 791 1.07 -21.78 -27.79
C PRO A 791 1.55 -20.32 -27.69
N TYR A 792 2.11 -19.90 -26.55
CA TYR A 792 2.46 -18.53 -26.20
C TYR A 792 3.90 -18.45 -25.71
N LYS A 793 4.70 -17.48 -26.19
CA LYS A 793 6.12 -17.39 -25.81
C LYS A 793 6.29 -16.86 -24.38
N SER A 794 5.38 -16.02 -23.93
CA SER A 794 5.37 -15.39 -22.62
C SER A 794 4.06 -15.68 -21.88
N VAL A 795 4.12 -15.75 -20.55
CA VAL A 795 2.92 -15.88 -19.69
C VAL A 795 1.91 -14.76 -19.94
N PHE A 796 2.39 -13.56 -20.32
CA PHE A 796 1.52 -12.41 -20.58
C PHE A 796 0.72 -12.52 -21.88
N GLU A 797 1.17 -13.35 -22.83
CA GLU A 797 0.43 -13.66 -24.06
C GLU A 797 -0.66 -14.73 -23.84
N ALA A 798 -0.56 -15.52 -22.76
CA ALA A 798 -1.55 -16.53 -22.40
C ALA A 798 -2.85 -15.95 -21.80
N GLY A 799 -2.85 -14.65 -21.48
CA GLY A 799 -3.98 -13.95 -20.85
C GLY A 799 -4.23 -14.39 -19.41
N TRP A 800 -5.41 -14.05 -18.90
CA TRP A 800 -5.81 -14.37 -17.54
C TRP A 800 -5.99 -15.88 -17.29
N VAL A 801 -6.19 -16.23 -16.02
CA VAL A 801 -6.45 -17.60 -15.56
C VAL A 801 -7.58 -18.27 -16.37
N GLN A 802 -7.36 -19.52 -16.77
CA GLN A 802 -8.36 -20.35 -17.44
C GLN A 802 -8.94 -21.37 -16.47
N VAL A 803 -10.24 -21.25 -16.21
CA VAL A 803 -11.05 -22.21 -15.44
C VAL A 803 -12.23 -22.68 -16.28
N GLU A 804 -12.56 -23.96 -16.22
CA GLU A 804 -13.77 -24.50 -16.87
C GLU A 804 -14.94 -24.54 -15.88
N GLU A 805 -16.14 -24.19 -16.34
CA GLU A 805 -17.36 -24.20 -15.51
C GLU A 805 -17.63 -25.59 -14.90
N LYS A 806 -17.34 -26.66 -15.64
CA LYS A 806 -17.50 -28.07 -15.20
C LYS A 806 -16.61 -28.45 -14.01
N TRP A 807 -15.58 -27.68 -13.67
CA TRP A 807 -14.73 -27.95 -12.51
C TRP A 807 -15.39 -27.50 -11.20
N PHE A 808 -16.38 -26.59 -11.26
CA PHE A 808 -17.03 -26.06 -10.07
C PHE A 808 -18.12 -27.00 -9.54
N ASP A 809 -17.71 -27.92 -8.66
CA ASP A 809 -18.58 -28.90 -7.98
C ASP A 809 -18.69 -28.64 -6.46
N PRO A 810 -19.72 -27.92 -5.97
CA PRO A 810 -19.89 -27.62 -4.54
C PRO A 810 -20.27 -28.83 -3.67
N GLU A 811 -20.92 -29.85 -4.22
CA GLU A 811 -21.29 -31.05 -3.47
C GLU A 811 -20.03 -31.87 -3.14
N LEU A 812 -19.15 -32.03 -4.13
CA LEU A 812 -17.79 -32.53 -3.95
C LEU A 812 -17.03 -31.73 -2.90
N ALA A 813 -17.06 -30.39 -2.97
CA ALA A 813 -16.34 -29.53 -2.02
C ALA A 813 -16.76 -29.77 -0.56
N ASN A 814 -18.06 -29.90 -0.29
CA ASN A 814 -18.59 -30.21 1.05
C ASN A 814 -18.09 -31.57 1.57
N ARG A 815 -18.10 -32.60 0.71
CA ARG A 815 -17.56 -33.93 1.05
C ARG A 815 -16.07 -33.88 1.38
N TRP A 816 -15.28 -33.16 0.58
CA TRP A 816 -13.85 -33.01 0.80
C TRP A 816 -13.49 -32.13 2.00
N GLN A 817 -14.34 -31.16 2.37
CA GLN A 817 -14.18 -30.41 3.61
C GLN A 817 -14.21 -31.34 4.83
N TYR A 818 -15.15 -32.30 4.87
CA TYR A 818 -15.19 -33.32 5.92
C TYR A 818 -13.97 -34.26 5.88
N LEU A 819 -13.56 -34.74 4.69
CA LEU A 819 -12.34 -35.57 4.57
C LEU A 819 -11.08 -34.85 5.05
N ARG A 820 -10.95 -33.54 4.76
CA ARG A 820 -9.84 -32.70 5.27
C ARG A 820 -9.89 -32.50 6.78
N GLN A 821 -11.09 -32.37 7.36
CA GLN A 821 -11.26 -32.34 8.82
C GLN A 821 -10.82 -33.66 9.47
N VAL A 822 -11.25 -34.80 8.93
CA VAL A 822 -10.81 -36.13 9.41
C VAL A 822 -9.29 -36.28 9.29
N ARG A 823 -8.68 -35.94 8.14
CA ARG A 823 -7.20 -35.94 7.96
C ARG A 823 -6.51 -35.06 9.00
N ALA A 824 -7.07 -33.89 9.34
CA ALA A 824 -6.48 -33.00 10.33
C ALA A 824 -6.47 -33.61 11.74
N GLU A 825 -7.55 -34.27 12.17
CA GLU A 825 -7.59 -34.97 13.47
C GLU A 825 -6.70 -36.22 13.48
N VAL A 826 -6.68 -37.01 12.40
CA VAL A 826 -5.76 -38.16 12.25
C VAL A 826 -4.31 -37.72 12.36
N ASN A 827 -3.93 -36.64 11.67
CA ASN A 827 -2.58 -36.09 11.75
C ASN A 827 -2.18 -35.68 13.17
N LYS A 828 -3.09 -35.12 13.99
CA LYS A 828 -2.78 -34.80 15.40
C LYS A 828 -2.42 -36.06 16.21
N VAL A 829 -3.15 -37.16 16.00
CA VAL A 829 -2.88 -38.44 16.68
C VAL A 829 -1.53 -39.02 16.22
N LEU A 830 -1.25 -38.97 14.91
CA LEU A 830 0.02 -39.42 14.34
C LEU A 830 1.22 -38.56 14.79
N GLU A 831 1.06 -37.24 14.94
CA GLU A 831 2.11 -36.37 15.49
C GLU A 831 2.36 -36.66 16.97
N LYS A 832 1.32 -36.91 17.79
CA LYS A 832 1.51 -37.37 19.18
C LYS A 832 2.33 -38.66 19.23
N ALA A 833 1.98 -39.65 18.40
CA ALA A 833 2.71 -40.92 18.30
C ALA A 833 4.16 -40.74 17.82
N ARG A 834 4.44 -39.77 16.95
CA ARG A 834 5.82 -39.39 16.53
C ARG A 834 6.60 -38.70 17.65
N MET A 835 6.00 -37.76 18.36
CA MET A 835 6.64 -37.05 19.48
C MET A 835 7.06 -38.01 20.61
N GLU A 836 6.24 -39.02 20.89
CA GLU A 836 6.52 -40.08 21.87
C GLU A 836 7.35 -41.24 21.30
N LYS A 837 7.81 -41.14 20.05
CA LYS A 837 8.66 -42.12 19.33
C LYS A 837 8.04 -43.52 19.17
N ALA A 838 6.72 -43.64 19.23
CA ALA A 838 6.03 -44.88 18.93
C ALA A 838 6.10 -45.24 17.43
N ILE A 839 6.16 -44.23 16.57
CA ILE A 839 6.41 -44.31 15.12
C ILE A 839 7.43 -43.23 14.74
N GLY A 840 8.25 -43.45 13.71
CA GLY A 840 9.16 -42.46 13.13
C GLY A 840 8.50 -41.62 12.02
N SER A 841 7.83 -42.31 11.09
CA SER A 841 7.08 -41.76 9.97
C SER A 841 5.59 -42.14 10.05
N SER A 842 4.70 -41.39 9.40
CA SER A 842 3.28 -41.77 9.34
C SER A 842 3.04 -43.08 8.59
N LEU A 843 3.93 -43.45 7.66
CA LEU A 843 3.89 -44.74 6.96
C LEU A 843 4.11 -45.94 7.91
N GLU A 844 4.73 -45.77 9.07
CA GLU A 844 4.82 -46.84 10.09
C GLU A 844 3.50 -47.08 10.84
N ALA A 845 2.47 -46.26 10.60
CA ALA A 845 1.21 -46.32 11.32
C ALA A 845 0.11 -47.08 10.56
N LYS A 846 -0.75 -47.72 11.35
CA LYS A 846 -2.11 -48.11 11.02
C LYS A 846 -3.08 -47.20 11.77
N VAL A 847 -4.02 -46.61 11.04
CA VAL A 847 -5.07 -45.77 11.64
C VAL A 847 -6.33 -46.61 11.84
N LEU A 848 -6.87 -46.59 13.06
CA LEU A 848 -8.16 -47.18 13.39
C LEU A 848 -9.18 -46.04 13.48
N LEU A 849 -10.29 -46.13 12.76
CA LEU A 849 -11.24 -45.04 12.61
C LEU A 849 -12.66 -45.51 12.95
N TYR A 850 -13.31 -44.83 13.89
CA TYR A 850 -14.71 -45.04 14.26
C TYR A 850 -15.51 -43.76 14.04
N VAL A 851 -16.58 -43.87 13.25
CA VAL A 851 -17.50 -42.76 12.96
C VAL A 851 -18.90 -43.17 13.44
N PRO A 852 -19.49 -42.49 14.45
CA PRO A 852 -20.83 -42.84 14.96
C PRO A 852 -21.93 -42.67 13.91
N ASP A 853 -21.82 -41.63 13.09
CA ASP A 853 -22.74 -41.31 12.00
C ASP A 853 -22.69 -42.36 10.87
N ALA A 854 -23.84 -42.84 10.43
CA ALA A 854 -23.93 -43.95 9.48
C ALA A 854 -23.55 -43.54 8.04
N GLU A 855 -23.99 -42.36 7.60
CA GLU A 855 -23.78 -41.86 6.24
C GLU A 855 -22.30 -41.49 6.01
N LYS A 856 -21.69 -40.78 6.97
CA LYS A 856 -20.25 -40.49 6.98
C LYS A 856 -19.41 -41.77 7.05
N ARG A 857 -19.86 -42.80 7.79
CA ARG A 857 -19.18 -44.10 7.86
C ARG A 857 -19.25 -44.86 6.54
N GLU A 858 -20.40 -44.91 5.88
CA GLU A 858 -20.58 -45.54 4.57
C GLU A 858 -19.73 -44.85 3.49
N MET A 859 -19.72 -43.52 3.49
CA MET A 859 -18.86 -42.71 2.62
C MET A 859 -17.35 -42.98 2.83
N LEU A 860 -16.91 -43.11 4.08
CA LEU A 860 -15.51 -43.47 4.38
C LEU A 860 -15.21 -44.93 4.02
N ALA A 861 -16.17 -45.84 4.16
CA ALA A 861 -16.02 -47.25 3.77
C ALA A 861 -15.87 -47.42 2.25
N ALA A 862 -16.59 -46.61 1.45
CA ALA A 862 -16.40 -46.55 0.00
C ALA A 862 -14.97 -46.11 -0.41
N LEU A 863 -14.26 -45.37 0.45
CA LEU A 863 -12.87 -44.96 0.28
C LEU A 863 -11.86 -45.90 1.00
N ASN A 864 -12.29 -47.02 1.56
CA ASN A 864 -11.42 -47.96 2.27
C ASN A 864 -11.65 -49.41 1.80
N PRO A 865 -11.31 -49.75 0.54
CA PRO A 865 -11.43 -51.11 0.03
C PRO A 865 -10.63 -52.08 0.90
N SER A 866 -11.11 -53.33 1.04
CA SER A 866 -10.37 -54.34 1.81
C SER A 866 -9.02 -54.62 1.16
N THR A 867 -7.99 -54.81 1.99
CA THR A 867 -6.63 -55.13 1.54
C THR A 867 -6.59 -56.40 0.68
N GLU A 868 -7.46 -57.37 0.98
CA GLU A 868 -7.62 -58.61 0.22
C GLU A 868 -8.06 -58.36 -1.23
N ALA A 869 -9.02 -57.45 -1.48
CA ALA A 869 -9.50 -57.15 -2.82
C ALA A 869 -8.42 -56.49 -3.70
N LEU A 870 -7.54 -55.68 -3.11
CA LEU A 870 -6.45 -55.02 -3.83
C LEU A 870 -5.32 -56.01 -4.20
N VAL A 871 -5.07 -56.99 -3.32
CA VAL A 871 -4.18 -58.12 -3.61
C VAL A 871 -4.77 -59.04 -4.69
N GLU A 872 -6.08 -59.28 -4.66
CA GLU A 872 -6.78 -60.09 -5.67
C GLU A 872 -6.79 -59.39 -7.05
N TYR A 873 -6.97 -58.07 -7.09
CA TYR A 873 -6.79 -57.25 -8.30
C TYR A 873 -5.36 -57.34 -8.86
N VAL A 874 -4.33 -57.14 -8.02
CA VAL A 874 -2.91 -57.27 -8.44
C VAL A 874 -2.60 -58.68 -8.96
N ARG A 875 -3.14 -59.73 -8.33
CA ARG A 875 -3.02 -61.11 -8.86
C ARG A 875 -3.72 -61.27 -10.21
N SER A 876 -4.88 -60.64 -10.41
CA SER A 876 -5.62 -60.74 -11.69
C SER A 876 -4.86 -60.15 -12.88
N GLN A 877 -4.10 -59.07 -12.69
CA GLN A 877 -3.27 -58.46 -13.73
C GLN A 877 -2.10 -59.37 -14.13
N ASN A 878 -1.39 -59.94 -13.14
CA ASN A 878 -0.23 -60.83 -13.39
C ASN A 878 -0.58 -62.10 -14.20
N VAL A 879 -1.82 -62.60 -14.11
CA VAL A 879 -2.25 -63.82 -14.84
C VAL A 879 -2.42 -63.57 -16.34
N GLU A 880 -2.76 -62.35 -16.78
CA GLU A 880 -2.84 -62.04 -18.22
C GLU A 880 -1.46 -61.96 -18.88
N ALA A 881 -0.41 -61.56 -18.14
CA ALA A 881 0.96 -61.54 -18.64
C ALA A 881 1.56 -62.94 -18.86
N GLU A 882 1.34 -63.89 -17.95
CA GLU A 882 1.86 -65.27 -18.09
C GLU A 882 1.23 -66.03 -19.29
N LEU A 883 -0.04 -65.74 -19.62
CA LEU A 883 -0.72 -66.35 -20.76
C LEU A 883 -0.15 -65.90 -22.11
N VAL A 884 0.34 -64.65 -22.22
CA VAL A 884 0.97 -64.13 -23.44
C VAL A 884 2.43 -64.59 -23.58
N ALA A 885 3.15 -64.74 -22.45
CA ALA A 885 4.51 -65.27 -22.45
C ALA A 885 4.57 -66.76 -22.87
N ALA A 886 3.55 -67.55 -22.52
CA ALA A 886 3.51 -68.99 -22.79
C ALA A 886 3.40 -69.37 -24.29
N GLU A 887 2.87 -68.49 -25.16
CA GLU A 887 2.69 -68.81 -26.59
C GLU A 887 3.95 -68.55 -27.46
N THR A 888 4.97 -67.85 -26.95
CA THR A 888 6.13 -67.42 -27.78
C THR A 888 7.44 -68.17 -27.55
N ALA A 889 7.50 -69.10 -26.59
CA ALA A 889 8.74 -69.81 -26.21
C ALA A 889 8.75 -71.31 -26.57
N ALA A 890 8.70 -71.65 -27.86
CA ALA A 890 8.71 -73.05 -28.32
C ALA A 890 9.63 -73.34 -29.53
N THR A 891 10.92 -72.96 -29.47
CA THR A 891 11.99 -73.59 -30.28
C THR A 891 13.37 -73.42 -29.62
N GLU A 892 13.98 -74.54 -29.21
CA GLU A 892 15.40 -74.69 -28.91
C GLU A 892 16.14 -75.25 -30.15
N PRO A 893 17.49 -75.15 -30.31
CA PRO A 893 18.41 -75.97 -29.48
C PRO A 893 19.84 -75.43 -29.19
N ALA A 894 20.26 -75.59 -27.92
CA ALA A 894 21.47 -76.29 -27.42
C ALA A 894 22.95 -75.96 -27.78
N VAL A 895 23.84 -76.31 -26.81
CA VAL A 895 25.31 -76.58 -26.86
C VAL A 895 26.23 -75.32 -26.85
N THR A 896 27.28 -75.12 -26.03
CA THR A 896 28.19 -75.99 -25.22
C THR A 896 28.80 -75.24 -24.01
N GLU A 897 29.29 -75.95 -22.98
CA GLU A 897 30.26 -75.45 -21.98
C GLU A 897 31.71 -75.50 -22.47
N ILE A 898 32.59 -74.60 -21.99
CA ILE A 898 34.02 -74.84 -21.71
C ILE A 898 34.44 -74.04 -20.46
N ALA A 899 35.17 -74.67 -19.52
CA ALA A 899 35.74 -74.07 -18.29
C ALA A 899 37.24 -73.74 -18.42
N VAL A 900 37.86 -73.10 -17.40
CA VAL A 900 39.21 -73.42 -16.83
C VAL A 900 39.72 -72.38 -15.81
N GLU A 901 40.56 -72.84 -14.86
CA GLU A 901 41.20 -72.12 -13.73
C GLU A 901 42.72 -71.84 -14.00
N VAL A 902 43.56 -71.20 -13.17
CA VAL A 902 43.47 -70.73 -11.76
C VAL A 902 44.39 -69.49 -11.54
N ALA A 903 44.60 -69.09 -10.28
CA ALA A 903 45.46 -68.02 -9.73
C ALA A 903 46.99 -68.38 -9.67
N PRO A 904 47.89 -67.80 -8.83
CA PRO A 904 47.93 -66.54 -8.01
C PRO A 904 49.32 -65.78 -8.01
N GLU A 905 49.54 -64.89 -7.01
CA GLU A 905 50.80 -64.27 -6.47
C GLU A 905 51.22 -62.84 -6.94
N MET A 906 52.03 -62.04 -6.20
CA MET A 906 51.95 -61.54 -4.80
C MET A 906 52.92 -60.33 -4.57
N SER A 907 52.54 -59.33 -3.74
CA SER A 907 53.36 -58.39 -2.90
C SER A 907 54.40 -57.37 -3.45
N ALA A 908 54.30 -56.12 -2.92
CA ALA A 908 55.37 -55.15 -2.48
C ALA A 908 56.37 -54.56 -3.53
N GLU A 909 56.95 -53.34 -3.43
CA GLU A 909 56.83 -52.17 -2.51
C GLU A 909 57.49 -50.90 -3.17
N ILE A 910 56.96 -49.70 -2.89
CA ILE A 910 57.64 -48.42 -2.49
C ILE A 910 58.46 -47.51 -3.47
N GLU A 911 58.26 -46.18 -3.27
CA GLU A 911 59.04 -44.95 -3.60
C GLU A 911 59.53 -44.60 -5.03
N GLU A 912 59.14 -43.41 -5.53
CA GLU A 912 60.06 -42.25 -5.61
C GLU A 912 59.30 -40.89 -5.77
N SER A 913 59.96 -39.78 -5.42
CA SER A 913 59.57 -38.36 -5.65
C SER A 913 58.44 -37.72 -4.80
N LEU A 914 58.64 -37.64 -3.48
CA LEU A 914 58.10 -36.56 -2.63
C LEU A 914 59.26 -35.79 -1.97
N ASP A 915 60.05 -35.10 -2.78
CA ASP A 915 61.20 -34.29 -2.32
C ASP A 915 61.31 -32.98 -3.12
N GLU A 916 60.35 -32.08 -2.92
CA GLU A 916 60.56 -30.63 -3.07
C GLU A 916 59.60 -29.85 -2.16
N ILE A 917 59.83 -30.04 -0.85
CA ILE A 917 59.84 -29.03 0.22
C ILE A 917 59.15 -27.69 -0.13
N SER A 918 58.03 -27.34 0.48
CA SER A 918 57.99 -26.79 1.86
C SER A 918 58.89 -25.56 2.07
N GLU A 919 58.71 -24.49 1.29
CA GLU A 919 59.09 -23.14 1.74
C GLU A 919 57.88 -22.36 2.25
N ASN A 920 58.01 -21.86 3.49
CA ASN A 920 57.10 -20.97 4.23
C ASN A 920 55.79 -21.59 4.74
N LEU A 921 55.83 -22.12 5.98
CA LEU A 921 55.06 -21.59 7.11
C LEU A 921 55.43 -22.29 8.44
N GLU A 922 56.60 -21.96 9.00
CA GLU A 922 56.84 -22.16 10.43
C GLU A 922 56.28 -20.97 11.23
N SER A 923 55.48 -21.24 12.27
CA SER A 923 55.85 -20.81 13.63
C SER A 923 54.92 -21.38 14.72
N ALA A 924 55.54 -21.95 15.76
CA ALA A 924 55.05 -22.04 17.15
C ALA A 924 53.92 -23.05 17.54
N ALA A 925 54.35 -24.32 17.64
CA ALA A 925 54.27 -25.17 18.86
C ALA A 925 52.91 -25.60 19.48
N GLY A 926 52.71 -26.93 19.55
CA GLY A 926 51.99 -27.61 20.63
C GLY A 926 50.97 -28.67 20.19
N GLU A 927 51.27 -29.94 20.50
CA GLU A 927 50.45 -31.16 20.26
C GLU A 927 50.21 -31.58 18.78
N THR A 928 50.28 -32.89 18.54
CA THR A 928 50.20 -33.50 17.21
C THR A 928 48.75 -33.68 16.77
N TRP A 929 48.39 -33.24 15.56
CA TRP A 929 47.01 -33.29 15.05
C TRP A 929 46.33 -34.67 15.13
N GLN A 930 47.09 -35.77 15.05
CA GLN A 930 46.55 -37.13 15.15
C GLN A 930 46.10 -37.48 16.59
N GLU A 931 46.83 -37.07 17.62
CA GLU A 931 46.41 -37.27 19.03
C GLU A 931 45.16 -36.45 19.37
N ILE A 932 45.07 -35.24 18.80
CA ILE A 932 43.88 -34.39 18.90
C ILE A 932 42.70 -35.05 18.18
N LEU A 933 42.92 -35.66 17.01
CA LEU A 933 41.85 -36.34 16.27
C LEU A 933 41.28 -37.52 17.06
N GLU A 934 42.14 -38.39 17.61
CA GLU A 934 41.71 -39.57 18.38
C GLU A 934 40.97 -39.16 19.67
N ARG A 935 41.49 -38.16 20.41
CA ARG A 935 40.80 -37.62 21.58
C ARG A 935 39.47 -36.96 21.22
N THR A 936 39.40 -36.28 20.08
CA THR A 936 38.17 -35.62 19.61
C THR A 936 37.13 -36.64 19.16
N VAL A 937 37.51 -37.71 18.47
CA VAL A 937 36.60 -38.81 18.09
C VAL A 937 36.08 -39.54 19.34
N ALA A 938 36.93 -39.80 20.34
CA ALA A 938 36.50 -40.37 21.62
C ALA A 938 35.57 -39.43 22.40
N PHE A 939 35.83 -38.12 22.42
CA PHE A 939 34.98 -37.12 23.06
C PHE A 939 33.62 -36.97 22.36
N ILE A 940 33.60 -36.95 21.02
CA ILE A 940 32.37 -36.89 20.21
C ILE A 940 31.52 -38.16 20.39
N GLY A 941 32.15 -39.34 20.47
CA GLY A 941 31.46 -40.61 20.76
C GLY A 941 30.76 -40.62 22.12
N ASN A 942 31.38 -40.02 23.15
CA ASN A 942 30.84 -39.95 24.51
C ASN A 942 29.97 -38.70 24.77
N LEU A 943 29.87 -37.78 23.79
CA LEU A 943 29.11 -36.53 23.90
C LEU A 943 27.61 -36.72 24.21
N PRO A 944 26.90 -37.72 23.63
CA PRO A 944 25.49 -37.95 23.94
C PRO A 944 25.26 -38.35 25.40
N GLU A 945 26.20 -39.10 25.99
CA GLU A 945 26.13 -39.55 27.38
C GLU A 945 26.44 -38.41 28.36
N TYR A 946 27.45 -37.58 28.06
CA TYR A 946 27.71 -36.35 28.81
C TYR A 946 26.56 -35.34 28.73
N ALA A 947 25.98 -35.13 27.54
CA ALA A 947 24.85 -34.23 27.36
C ALA A 947 23.58 -34.76 28.03
N GLY A 948 23.34 -36.07 27.99
CA GLY A 948 22.26 -36.73 28.70
C GLY A 948 22.37 -36.56 30.22
N ASN A 949 23.53 -36.88 30.79
CA ASN A 949 23.79 -36.73 32.22
C ASN A 949 23.69 -35.26 32.68
N PHE A 950 24.24 -34.32 31.91
CA PHE A 950 24.11 -32.88 32.20
C PHE A 950 22.66 -32.39 32.16
N LEU A 951 21.87 -32.80 31.16
CA LEU A 951 20.46 -32.40 31.06
C LEU A 951 19.60 -33.01 32.17
N VAL A 952 19.91 -34.23 32.61
CA VAL A 952 19.21 -34.89 33.74
C VAL A 952 19.60 -34.24 35.08
N GLU A 953 20.88 -33.97 35.32
CA GLU A 953 21.37 -33.39 36.57
C GLU A 953 20.94 -31.91 36.77
N TYR A 954 20.90 -31.13 35.68
CA TYR A 954 20.58 -29.69 35.73
C TYR A 954 19.17 -29.33 35.24
N GLN A 955 18.27 -30.31 35.02
CA GLN A 955 16.91 -30.07 34.53
C GLN A 955 16.12 -29.07 35.40
N LYS A 956 16.10 -29.27 36.73
CA LYS A 956 15.38 -28.39 37.67
C LYS A 956 15.97 -26.96 37.71
N PRO A 957 17.30 -26.77 37.85
CA PRO A 957 17.92 -25.46 37.71
C PRO A 957 17.58 -24.74 36.40
N LEU A 958 17.69 -25.41 35.26
CA LEU A 958 17.46 -24.82 33.93
C LEU A 958 15.99 -24.41 33.71
N VAL A 959 15.04 -25.26 34.10
CA VAL A 959 13.60 -24.91 34.04
C VAL A 959 13.27 -23.75 34.99
N THR A 960 13.87 -23.71 36.17
CA THR A 960 13.70 -22.60 37.12
C THR A 960 14.27 -21.29 36.57
N LEU A 961 15.45 -21.34 35.95
CA LEU A 961 16.08 -20.17 35.32
C LEU A 961 15.27 -19.66 34.12
N GLY A 962 14.74 -20.58 33.30
CA GLY A 962 13.87 -20.27 32.16
C GLY A 962 12.53 -19.65 32.59
N LEU A 963 11.93 -20.13 33.68
CA LEU A 963 10.73 -19.53 34.28
C LEU A 963 11.02 -18.13 34.84
N LEU A 964 12.12 -17.93 35.56
CA LEU A 964 12.53 -16.61 36.07
C LEU A 964 12.81 -15.63 34.92
N PHE A 965 13.45 -16.09 33.84
CA PHE A 965 13.69 -15.28 32.64
C PHE A 965 12.37 -14.92 31.94
N SER A 966 11.45 -15.89 31.80
CA SER A 966 10.11 -15.66 31.24
C SER A 966 9.35 -14.60 32.04
N VAL A 967 9.31 -14.71 33.38
CA VAL A 967 8.69 -13.72 34.27
C VAL A 967 9.33 -12.34 34.13
N ALA A 968 10.67 -12.26 34.01
CA ALA A 968 11.36 -10.99 33.81
C ALA A 968 11.09 -10.35 32.44
N VAL A 969 10.98 -11.15 31.37
CA VAL A 969 10.59 -10.70 30.03
C VAL A 969 9.14 -10.23 30.02
N THR A 970 8.20 -11.01 30.55
CA THR A 970 6.79 -10.62 30.67
C THR A 970 6.65 -9.34 31.48
N GLY A 971 7.32 -9.22 32.63
CA GLY A 971 7.32 -8.00 33.45
C GLY A 971 7.85 -6.77 32.69
N LYS A 972 8.93 -6.91 31.92
CA LYS A 972 9.45 -5.83 31.06
C LYS A 972 8.48 -5.44 29.95
N VAL A 973 7.85 -6.41 29.29
CA VAL A 973 6.85 -6.14 28.24
C VAL A 973 5.63 -5.43 28.84
N THR A 974 5.11 -5.90 29.97
CA THR A 974 3.97 -5.28 30.66
C THR A 974 4.30 -3.85 31.13
N LEU A 975 5.48 -3.62 31.71
CA LEU A 975 5.92 -2.26 32.09
C LEU A 975 6.12 -1.36 30.87
N SER A 976 6.65 -1.87 29.77
CA SER A 976 6.81 -1.11 28.52
C SER A 976 5.47 -0.75 27.88
N ILE A 977 4.46 -1.62 27.98
CA ILE A 977 3.09 -1.33 27.52
C ILE A 977 2.45 -0.27 28.42
N LEU A 978 2.56 -0.39 29.75
CA LEU A 978 2.07 0.61 30.71
C LEU A 978 2.73 2.00 30.52
N ASP A 979 4.04 2.05 30.34
CA ASP A 979 4.77 3.30 30.05
C ASP A 979 4.38 3.89 28.67
N THR A 980 4.08 3.04 27.68
CA THR A 980 3.58 3.51 26.38
C THR A 980 2.16 4.08 26.48
N ILE A 981 1.26 3.42 27.22
CA ILE A 981 -0.12 3.88 27.44
C ILE A 981 -0.12 5.21 28.22
N ASN A 982 0.69 5.33 29.27
CA ASN A 982 0.80 6.53 30.09
C ASN A 982 1.41 7.75 29.36
N ARG A 983 2.04 7.55 28.19
CA ARG A 983 2.64 8.62 27.38
C ARG A 983 1.70 9.18 26.30
N ILE A 984 0.48 8.66 26.15
CA ILE A 984 -0.50 9.17 25.18
C ILE A 984 -1.38 10.24 25.87
N PRO A 985 -1.23 11.55 25.56
CA PRO A 985 -1.82 12.62 26.37
C PRO A 985 -3.35 12.63 26.40
N THR A 986 -3.98 12.10 25.35
CA THR A 986 -5.44 12.06 25.19
C THR A 986 -6.09 10.87 25.91
N LEU A 987 -5.39 9.75 26.06
CA LEU A 987 -5.96 8.54 26.67
C LEU A 987 -5.99 8.60 28.19
N CYS A 988 -5.03 9.28 28.84
CA CYS A 988 -5.00 9.37 30.30
C CYS A 988 -6.23 10.14 30.84
N GLY A 989 -6.53 11.32 30.28
CA GLY A 989 -7.74 12.08 30.62
C GLY A 989 -9.04 11.37 30.21
N LEU A 990 -9.04 10.64 29.08
CA LEU A 990 -10.20 9.84 28.68
C LEU A 990 -10.48 8.70 29.67
N PHE A 991 -9.44 7.98 30.13
CA PHE A 991 -9.60 6.91 31.12
C PHE A 991 -9.88 7.41 32.53
N GLU A 992 -9.39 8.60 32.94
CA GLU A 992 -9.86 9.24 34.18
C GLU A 992 -11.33 9.63 34.09
N ILE A 993 -11.78 10.24 32.98
CA ILE A 993 -13.20 10.62 32.79
C ILE A 993 -14.08 9.37 32.73
N ILE A 994 -13.70 8.35 31.95
CA ILE A 994 -14.41 7.06 31.91
C ILE A 994 -14.42 6.40 33.28
N GLY A 995 -13.30 6.40 34.00
CA GLY A 995 -13.17 5.83 35.35
C GLY A 995 -14.05 6.55 36.38
N ILE A 996 -14.09 7.88 36.34
CA ILE A 996 -14.96 8.70 37.20
C ILE A 996 -16.43 8.49 36.87
N LEU A 997 -16.81 8.55 35.58
CA LEU A 997 -18.19 8.31 35.13
C LEU A 997 -18.64 6.88 35.44
N PHE A 998 -17.77 5.88 35.24
CA PHE A 998 -18.05 4.49 35.58
C PHE A 998 -18.14 4.28 37.10
N THR A 999 -17.28 4.92 37.89
CA THR A 999 -17.35 4.85 39.37
C THR A 999 -18.62 5.52 39.89
N MET A 1000 -19.00 6.67 39.33
CA MET A 1000 -20.27 7.34 39.64
C MET A 1000 -21.47 6.49 39.24
N TRP A 1001 -21.47 5.92 38.03
CA TRP A 1001 -22.51 5.02 37.54
C TRP A 1001 -22.62 3.77 38.44
N PHE A 1002 -21.51 3.12 38.74
CA PHE A 1002 -21.44 1.93 39.59
C PHE A 1002 -21.93 2.24 41.02
N ALA A 1003 -21.50 3.36 41.61
CA ALA A 1003 -21.94 3.77 42.93
C ALA A 1003 -23.44 4.10 42.97
N PHE A 1004 -23.97 4.78 41.95
CA PHE A 1004 -25.38 5.11 41.85
C PHE A 1004 -26.26 3.90 41.54
N ARG A 1005 -25.75 2.95 40.73
CA ARG A 1005 -26.45 1.75 40.28
C ARG A 1005 -26.46 0.63 41.32
N TYR A 1006 -25.38 0.47 42.09
CA TYR A 1006 -25.17 -0.69 42.96
C TYR A 1006 -24.90 -0.35 44.44
N LEU A 1007 -24.22 0.74 44.79
CA LEU A 1007 -23.92 1.08 46.20
C LEU A 1007 -25.07 1.84 46.89
N LEU A 1008 -25.72 2.79 46.21
CA LEU A 1008 -26.75 3.65 46.82
C LEU A 1008 -28.11 2.96 47.07
N PHE A 1009 -28.33 1.78 46.48
CA PHE A 1009 -29.60 1.03 46.58
C PHE A 1009 -29.46 -0.42 47.09
N ALA A 1010 -28.25 -0.88 47.45
CA ALA A 1010 -28.09 -2.18 48.10
C ALA A 1010 -28.57 -2.11 49.55
N ALA A 1011 -29.55 -2.95 49.93
CA ALA A 1011 -30.17 -2.89 51.25
C ALA A 1011 -29.26 -3.47 52.36
N ASN A 1012 -28.30 -4.34 51.99
CA ASN A 1012 -27.33 -4.95 52.88
C ASN A 1012 -26.04 -5.36 52.12
N ARG A 1013 -25.05 -5.87 52.86
CA ARG A 1013 -23.73 -6.23 52.33
C ARG A 1013 -23.70 -7.51 51.48
N GLU A 1014 -24.64 -8.44 51.69
CA GLU A 1014 -24.69 -9.72 50.98
C GLU A 1014 -25.18 -9.51 49.55
N GLU A 1015 -26.25 -8.74 49.37
CA GLU A 1015 -26.79 -8.36 48.04
C GLU A 1015 -25.77 -7.58 47.18
N LEU A 1016 -24.87 -6.82 47.82
CA LEU A 1016 -23.78 -6.13 47.15
C LEU A 1016 -22.66 -7.08 46.71
N ALA A 1017 -22.33 -8.09 47.53
CA ALA A 1017 -21.29 -9.08 47.21
C ALA A 1017 -21.70 -9.95 46.01
N GLU A 1018 -22.94 -10.45 46.00
CA GLU A 1018 -23.48 -11.29 44.92
C GLU A 1018 -23.50 -10.54 43.56
N LYS A 1019 -23.86 -9.25 43.57
CA LYS A 1019 -23.82 -8.39 42.37
C LYS A 1019 -22.40 -8.08 41.91
N ILE A 1020 -21.43 -7.98 42.81
CA ILE A 1020 -20.00 -7.82 42.47
C ILE A 1020 -19.45 -9.11 41.86
N GLU A 1021 -19.78 -10.29 42.39
CA GLU A 1021 -19.37 -11.57 41.78
C GLU A 1021 -19.98 -11.75 40.39
N THR A 1022 -21.28 -11.47 40.24
CA THR A 1022 -21.97 -11.54 38.93
C THR A 1022 -21.31 -10.61 37.90
N PHE A 1023 -21.06 -9.35 38.26
CA PHE A 1023 -20.39 -8.40 37.37
C PHE A 1023 -18.93 -8.79 37.07
N THR A 1024 -18.23 -9.39 38.04
CA THR A 1024 -16.86 -9.90 37.82
C THR A 1024 -16.87 -11.08 36.84
N ALA A 1025 -17.87 -11.96 36.90
CA ALA A 1025 -18.04 -13.05 35.95
C ALA A 1025 -18.35 -12.54 34.52
N ASP A 1026 -19.19 -11.51 34.38
CA ASP A 1026 -19.51 -10.90 33.09
C ASP A 1026 -18.30 -10.18 32.44
N VAL A 1027 -17.45 -9.53 33.24
CA VAL A 1027 -16.31 -8.73 32.73
C VAL A 1027 -15.03 -9.54 32.56
N VAL A 1028 -14.77 -10.51 33.44
CA VAL A 1028 -13.51 -11.29 33.46
C VAL A 1028 -13.66 -12.66 32.77
N GLY A 1029 -14.89 -13.14 32.61
CA GLY A 1029 -15.21 -14.42 31.97
C GLY A 1029 -15.01 -15.60 32.92
N ASN A 1030 -16.04 -16.45 33.04
CA ASN A 1030 -15.99 -17.60 33.93
C ASN A 1030 -15.10 -18.72 33.37
N LYS A 1031 -14.25 -19.33 34.21
CA LYS A 1031 -13.37 -20.42 33.76
C LYS A 1031 -14.15 -21.71 33.52
N SER A 1032 -14.07 -22.21 32.28
CA SER A 1032 -14.38 -23.57 31.83
C SER A 1032 -15.80 -24.09 32.07
N THR A 1033 -16.57 -24.29 30.99
CA THR A 1033 -16.81 -25.62 30.38
C THR A 1033 -17.47 -25.42 29.01
N ILE A 1034 -17.05 -26.17 27.99
CA ILE A 1034 -17.64 -26.10 26.64
C ILE A 1034 -18.92 -26.95 26.61
N VAL A 1035 -20.05 -26.33 26.27
CA VAL A 1035 -21.26 -27.02 25.79
C VAL A 1035 -21.82 -26.22 24.62
N LEU A 1036 -21.98 -26.88 23.47
CA LEU A 1036 -22.63 -26.32 22.28
C LEU A 1036 -24.15 -26.48 22.40
N ALA A 1037 -24.91 -25.41 22.16
CA ALA A 1037 -26.34 -25.50 21.85
C ALA A 1037 -26.82 -24.31 21.01
N GLU A 1038 -27.28 -24.65 19.80
CA GLU A 1038 -28.37 -24.02 19.03
C GLU A 1038 -28.28 -22.55 18.60
N THR A 1039 -28.14 -22.40 17.28
CA THR A 1039 -28.40 -21.19 16.48
C THR A 1039 -29.87 -20.75 16.58
N GLN A 1040 -30.11 -19.48 16.93
CA GLN A 1040 -31.38 -18.81 16.62
C GLN A 1040 -31.16 -17.60 15.72
N ALA A 1041 -32.06 -17.43 14.76
CA ALA A 1041 -31.95 -16.46 13.67
C ALA A 1041 -32.14 -15.01 14.14
N ILE A 1042 -31.38 -14.09 13.56
CA ILE A 1042 -31.64 -12.64 13.65
C ILE A 1042 -32.34 -12.20 12.36
N VAL A 1043 -33.52 -11.63 12.53
CA VAL A 1043 -34.33 -11.00 11.47
C VAL A 1043 -33.67 -9.69 11.02
N VAL A 1044 -33.54 -9.48 9.72
CA VAL A 1044 -33.12 -8.19 9.14
C VAL A 1044 -34.15 -7.67 8.14
N ALA A 1045 -34.69 -6.49 8.46
CA ALA A 1045 -35.27 -5.43 7.64
C ALA A 1045 -36.17 -5.75 6.42
N THR A 1046 -37.33 -5.10 6.41
CA THR A 1046 -38.29 -4.96 5.30
C THR A 1046 -37.73 -4.24 4.06
N PRO A 1047 -38.06 -4.69 2.83
CA PRO A 1047 -37.78 -3.95 1.61
C PRO A 1047 -38.87 -2.90 1.29
N VAL A 1048 -38.48 -1.88 0.51
CA VAL A 1048 -39.31 -0.72 0.11
C VAL A 1048 -40.22 -1.05 -1.08
N GLU A 1049 -41.44 -0.50 -1.08
CA GLU A 1049 -42.42 -0.63 -2.17
C GLU A 1049 -41.92 -0.04 -3.49
N THR A 1050 -42.12 -0.75 -4.60
CA THR A 1050 -42.12 -0.17 -5.96
C THR A 1050 -43.31 -0.69 -6.78
N ALA A 1051 -43.73 0.11 -7.77
CA ALA A 1051 -45.11 0.15 -8.24
C ALA A 1051 -45.51 -0.94 -9.26
N ILE A 1052 -46.81 -1.26 -9.23
CA ILE A 1052 -47.49 -2.20 -10.14
C ILE A 1052 -47.70 -1.57 -11.52
N VAL A 1053 -47.33 -2.29 -12.59
CA VAL A 1053 -47.84 -2.06 -13.96
C VAL A 1053 -48.43 -3.36 -14.50
N LYS A 1054 -49.67 -3.30 -15.01
CA LYS A 1054 -50.42 -4.44 -15.59
C LYS A 1054 -50.25 -4.53 -17.11
N THR A 1055 -50.09 -5.75 -17.63
CA THR A 1055 -50.53 -6.29 -18.95
C THR A 1055 -50.03 -7.74 -19.07
N ALA A 1056 -50.67 -8.72 -19.72
CA ALA A 1056 -52.06 -8.93 -20.15
C ALA A 1056 -52.26 -10.44 -20.43
N GLU A 1057 -53.47 -10.98 -20.28
CA GLU A 1057 -53.77 -12.42 -20.52
C GLU A 1057 -54.10 -12.73 -21.98
N ILE A 1058 -53.54 -13.82 -22.54
CA ILE A 1058 -54.11 -14.59 -23.66
C ILE A 1058 -53.69 -16.09 -23.53
N PRO A 1059 -54.31 -17.08 -24.21
CA PRO A 1059 -55.21 -18.02 -23.53
C PRO A 1059 -54.79 -19.51 -23.58
N GLN A 1060 -55.44 -20.35 -22.78
CA GLN A 1060 -55.21 -21.81 -22.79
C GLN A 1060 -55.77 -22.52 -24.04
N PRO A 1061 -55.07 -23.52 -24.61
CA PRO A 1061 -55.63 -24.51 -25.52
C PRO A 1061 -56.32 -25.68 -24.77
N PRO A 1062 -57.25 -26.42 -25.41
CA PRO A 1062 -58.17 -27.33 -24.72
C PRO A 1062 -57.62 -28.75 -24.47
N ALA A 1063 -58.21 -29.42 -23.49
CA ALA A 1063 -57.87 -30.80 -23.11
C ALA A 1063 -58.37 -31.87 -24.10
N ILE A 1064 -57.59 -32.94 -24.25
CA ILE A 1064 -58.00 -34.21 -24.88
C ILE A 1064 -57.86 -35.34 -23.84
N ALA A 1065 -58.87 -36.22 -23.79
CA ALA A 1065 -59.03 -37.30 -22.81
C ALA A 1065 -58.36 -38.63 -23.28
N PRO A 1066 -58.31 -39.69 -22.45
CA PRO A 1066 -57.12 -40.54 -22.32
C PRO A 1066 -57.08 -41.77 -23.23
N ALA A 1067 -55.87 -42.25 -23.53
CA ALA A 1067 -55.63 -43.56 -24.13
C ALA A 1067 -54.53 -44.34 -23.40
N ALA A 1068 -54.85 -45.59 -23.05
CA ALA A 1068 -54.00 -46.72 -22.65
C ALA A 1068 -52.65 -46.48 -21.94
N LYS A 1069 -52.54 -46.98 -20.70
CA LYS A 1069 -51.24 -47.25 -20.06
C LYS A 1069 -50.43 -48.29 -20.86
N PRO A 1070 -49.16 -48.03 -21.18
CA PRO A 1070 -48.11 -49.04 -21.13
C PRO A 1070 -47.57 -49.14 -19.70
N GLU A 1071 -47.21 -50.34 -19.26
CA GLU A 1071 -46.39 -50.49 -18.06
C GLU A 1071 -44.99 -49.96 -18.35
N ILE A 1072 -44.63 -48.83 -17.74
CA ILE A 1072 -43.23 -48.39 -17.69
C ILE A 1072 -42.57 -49.20 -16.59
N VAL A 1073 -41.76 -50.18 -17.01
CA VAL A 1073 -40.84 -50.91 -16.14
C VAL A 1073 -39.96 -49.89 -15.43
N LEU A 1074 -39.93 -49.93 -14.10
CA LEU A 1074 -38.91 -49.27 -13.31
C LEU A 1074 -37.56 -49.89 -13.67
N HIS A 1075 -36.84 -49.26 -14.61
CA HIS A 1075 -35.40 -49.40 -14.66
C HIS A 1075 -34.83 -48.72 -13.42
N GLN A 1076 -34.83 -49.47 -12.31
CA GLN A 1076 -33.78 -49.34 -11.32
C GLN A 1076 -32.48 -49.65 -12.07
N SER A 1077 -31.75 -48.60 -12.47
CA SER A 1077 -30.33 -48.75 -12.76
C SER A 1077 -29.70 -49.38 -11.52
N PRO A 1078 -29.02 -50.54 -11.62
CA PRO A 1078 -28.28 -51.06 -10.48
C PRO A 1078 -27.25 -50.00 -10.10
N ILE A 1079 -27.26 -49.55 -8.85
CA ILE A 1079 -26.06 -48.97 -8.26
C ILE A 1079 -25.08 -50.13 -8.18
N THR A 1080 -24.22 -50.25 -9.18
CA THR A 1080 -23.12 -51.21 -9.18
C THR A 1080 -22.15 -50.79 -8.08
N TYR A 1081 -22.24 -51.46 -6.94
CA TYR A 1081 -21.22 -51.42 -5.91
C TYR A 1081 -19.88 -51.79 -6.54
N ALA A 1082 -19.03 -50.80 -6.79
CA ALA A 1082 -17.67 -51.02 -7.26
C ALA A 1082 -16.86 -51.63 -6.10
N THR A 1083 -16.69 -52.95 -6.12
CA THR A 1083 -15.92 -53.70 -5.10
C THR A 1083 -14.40 -53.56 -5.27
N ALA A 1084 -13.95 -52.52 -5.98
CA ALA A 1084 -12.57 -52.12 -6.11
C ALA A 1084 -12.50 -50.59 -5.95
N GLY A 1085 -11.63 -50.10 -5.05
CA GLY A 1085 -11.31 -48.67 -4.98
C GLY A 1085 -10.52 -48.24 -6.21
N ASN A 1086 -10.55 -46.94 -6.53
CA ASN A 1086 -9.86 -46.40 -7.72
C ASN A 1086 -8.32 -46.29 -7.57
N GLY A 1087 -7.73 -46.91 -6.54
CA GLY A 1087 -6.29 -46.89 -6.27
C GLY A 1087 -5.71 -45.52 -5.88
N VAL A 1088 -6.54 -44.46 -5.79
CA VAL A 1088 -6.08 -43.07 -5.61
C VAL A 1088 -6.70 -42.42 -4.38
N ASP A 1089 -8.03 -42.43 -4.25
CA ASP A 1089 -8.74 -41.69 -3.20
C ASP A 1089 -8.88 -42.49 -1.89
N GLU A 1090 -8.10 -43.57 -1.74
CA GLU A 1090 -8.15 -44.46 -0.58
C GLU A 1090 -7.70 -43.75 0.71
N LEU A 1091 -8.37 -44.02 1.83
CA LEU A 1091 -8.09 -43.37 3.12
C LEU A 1091 -6.61 -43.45 3.54
N ARG A 1092 -5.92 -44.56 3.25
CA ARG A 1092 -4.48 -44.72 3.54
C ARG A 1092 -3.61 -43.72 2.80
N TYR A 1093 -3.92 -43.38 1.55
CA TYR A 1093 -3.23 -42.32 0.81
C TYR A 1093 -3.65 -40.94 1.35
N LEU A 1094 -4.93 -40.75 1.66
CA LEU A 1094 -5.44 -39.50 2.25
C LEU A 1094 -4.90 -39.21 3.65
N PHE A 1095 -4.43 -40.20 4.41
CA PHE A 1095 -3.77 -40.02 5.71
C PHE A 1095 -2.24 -40.20 5.65
N ILE A 1096 -1.69 -40.67 4.53
CA ILE A 1096 -0.26 -40.99 4.33
C ILE A 1096 0.20 -41.99 5.40
N THR A 1097 -0.55 -43.09 5.52
CA THR A 1097 -0.29 -44.23 6.41
C THR A 1097 -0.32 -45.52 5.59
N SER A 1098 0.25 -46.62 6.11
CA SER A 1098 0.26 -47.89 5.35
C SER A 1098 -1.08 -48.60 5.37
N GLU A 1099 -1.78 -48.51 6.51
CA GLU A 1099 -3.08 -49.14 6.73
C GLU A 1099 -4.10 -48.15 7.32
N VAL A 1100 -5.37 -48.36 7.00
CA VAL A 1100 -6.53 -47.73 7.64
C VAL A 1100 -7.61 -48.80 7.82
N GLU A 1101 -8.20 -48.87 9.01
CA GLU A 1101 -9.27 -49.81 9.34
C GLU A 1101 -10.46 -49.07 9.95
N LEU A 1102 -11.64 -49.24 9.35
CA LEU A 1102 -12.90 -48.73 9.89
C LEU A 1102 -13.47 -49.75 10.86
N ILE A 1103 -13.46 -49.41 12.16
CA ILE A 1103 -13.88 -50.33 13.22
C ILE A 1103 -15.35 -50.10 13.59
N ALA A 1104 -16.04 -51.15 14.03
CA ALA A 1104 -17.47 -51.12 14.36
C ALA A 1104 -17.79 -50.60 15.78
N SER A 1105 -16.80 -50.55 16.69
CA SER A 1105 -16.95 -50.09 18.07
C SER A 1105 -15.73 -49.26 18.50
N GLN A 1106 -15.97 -48.22 19.29
CA GLN A 1106 -14.91 -47.38 19.88
C GLN A 1106 -14.24 -47.98 21.12
N GLU A 1107 -14.72 -49.12 21.64
CA GLU A 1107 -14.21 -49.73 22.87
C GLU A 1107 -12.70 -50.01 22.79
N ILE A 1108 -12.25 -50.56 21.65
CA ILE A 1108 -10.82 -50.85 21.39
C ILE A 1108 -9.96 -49.57 21.44
N LEU A 1109 -10.52 -48.40 21.08
CA LEU A 1109 -9.78 -47.13 21.08
C LEU A 1109 -9.54 -46.55 22.48
N GLN A 1110 -10.29 -47.01 23.49
CA GLN A 1110 -10.13 -46.56 24.87
C GLN A 1110 -8.85 -47.14 25.52
N GLU A 1111 -8.37 -48.29 25.02
CA GLU A 1111 -7.18 -48.97 25.54
C GLU A 1111 -5.88 -48.56 24.80
N LEU A 1112 -5.98 -47.76 23.73
CA LEU A 1112 -4.82 -47.34 22.94
C LEU A 1112 -4.12 -46.11 23.52
N PRO A 1113 -2.77 -46.09 23.57
CA PRO A 1113 -2.01 -44.94 24.07
C PRO A 1113 -2.10 -43.70 23.16
N TYR A 1114 -2.37 -43.92 21.87
CA TYR A 1114 -2.52 -42.89 20.85
C TYR A 1114 -3.93 -42.95 20.27
N SER A 1115 -4.87 -42.32 20.98
CA SER A 1115 -6.23 -42.16 20.51
C SER A 1115 -6.75 -40.74 20.70
N PHE A 1116 -7.81 -40.42 19.96
CA PHE A 1116 -8.63 -39.21 20.07
C PHE A 1116 -10.10 -39.63 20.05
N GLN A 1117 -10.94 -38.97 20.85
CA GLN A 1117 -12.38 -39.23 20.90
C GLN A 1117 -13.15 -37.92 20.93
N SER A 1118 -14.22 -37.86 20.15
CA SER A 1118 -15.18 -36.76 20.06
C SER A 1118 -16.57 -37.33 19.74
N PRO A 1119 -17.66 -36.57 19.91
CA PRO A 1119 -19.01 -37.03 19.57
C PRO A 1119 -19.20 -37.41 18.10
N GLU A 1120 -18.34 -36.93 17.19
CA GLU A 1120 -18.46 -37.14 15.73
C GLU A 1120 -17.44 -38.16 15.17
N LEU A 1121 -16.38 -38.44 15.93
CA LEU A 1121 -15.20 -39.16 15.43
C LEU A 1121 -14.35 -39.70 16.57
N ALA A 1122 -13.93 -40.96 16.49
CA ALA A 1122 -12.87 -41.52 17.32
C ALA A 1122 -11.78 -42.15 16.44
N ILE A 1123 -10.52 -41.98 16.86
CA ILE A 1123 -9.32 -42.31 16.10
C ILE A 1123 -8.36 -43.06 17.03
N GLY A 1124 -7.68 -44.08 16.52
CA GLY A 1124 -6.52 -44.71 17.14
C GLY A 1124 -5.36 -44.79 16.15
N ALA A 1125 -4.13 -44.77 16.66
CA ALA A 1125 -2.92 -45.07 15.90
C ALA A 1125 -2.15 -46.22 16.56
N VAL A 1126 -1.85 -47.25 15.77
CA VAL A 1126 -0.97 -48.38 16.14
C VAL A 1126 0.11 -48.54 15.07
N LYS A 1127 1.08 -49.43 15.26
CA LYS A 1127 2.02 -49.76 14.18
C LYS A 1127 1.31 -50.55 13.08
N ALA A 1128 1.68 -50.27 11.82
CA ALA A 1128 1.29 -51.10 10.69
C ALA A 1128 1.92 -52.50 10.78
N GLY A 1129 1.25 -53.48 10.17
CA GLY A 1129 1.71 -54.86 10.09
C GLY A 1129 2.73 -55.09 8.98
N GLY A 1130 3.47 -56.20 9.10
CA GLY A 1130 4.45 -56.62 8.11
C GLY A 1130 5.76 -55.81 8.13
N GLU A 1131 6.46 -55.84 7.01
CA GLU A 1131 7.80 -55.27 6.86
C GLU A 1131 7.80 -54.04 5.94
N LYS A 1132 8.85 -53.23 6.07
CA LYS A 1132 8.99 -51.99 5.29
C LYS A 1132 9.44 -52.28 3.86
N CYS A 1133 8.72 -51.76 2.87
CA CYS A 1133 9.13 -51.78 1.47
C CYS A 1133 10.26 -50.78 1.20
N ASP A 1134 11.37 -51.23 0.60
CA ASP A 1134 12.53 -50.38 0.28
C ASP A 1134 12.26 -49.32 -0.79
N ARG A 1135 11.24 -49.52 -1.64
CA ARG A 1135 10.90 -48.63 -2.77
C ARG A 1135 9.90 -47.52 -2.40
N CYS A 1136 8.81 -47.84 -1.69
CA CYS A 1136 7.76 -46.86 -1.35
C CYS A 1136 7.65 -46.54 0.14
N TRP A 1137 8.42 -47.23 0.99
CA TRP A 1137 8.49 -47.03 2.45
C TRP A 1137 7.18 -47.29 3.23
N ASN A 1138 6.12 -47.75 2.56
CA ASN A 1138 4.96 -48.36 3.20
C ASN A 1138 5.36 -49.70 3.84
N TYR A 1139 4.63 -50.08 4.89
CA TYR A 1139 4.68 -51.37 5.53
C TYR A 1139 3.60 -52.27 4.89
N SER A 1140 3.96 -53.51 4.57
CA SER A 1140 3.03 -54.51 4.03
C SER A 1140 3.40 -55.89 4.54
N THR A 1141 2.38 -56.70 4.84
CA THR A 1141 2.53 -58.12 5.19
C THR A 1141 2.99 -58.99 4.03
N HIS A 1142 3.00 -58.45 2.80
CA HIS A 1142 3.39 -59.16 1.57
C HIS A 1142 4.83 -58.83 1.10
N VAL A 1143 5.58 -58.00 1.84
CA VAL A 1143 7.02 -57.83 1.58
C VAL A 1143 7.72 -59.18 1.80
N GLY A 1144 8.41 -59.67 0.77
CA GLY A 1144 9.03 -60.99 0.76
C GLY A 1144 8.26 -62.08 -0.01
N GLU A 1145 7.04 -61.82 -0.50
CA GLU A 1145 6.31 -62.78 -1.34
C GLU A 1145 6.88 -62.91 -2.77
N SER A 1146 7.50 -61.85 -3.30
CA SER A 1146 8.16 -61.90 -4.62
C SER A 1146 9.57 -62.48 -4.52
N ILE A 1147 9.84 -63.53 -5.31
CA ILE A 1147 11.16 -64.17 -5.41
C ILE A 1147 12.18 -63.22 -6.08
N GLU A 1148 11.74 -62.45 -7.09
CA GLU A 1148 12.62 -61.52 -7.82
C GLU A 1148 12.88 -60.23 -7.05
N HIS A 1149 11.90 -59.78 -6.26
CA HIS A 1149 11.97 -58.53 -5.50
C HIS A 1149 11.56 -58.70 -4.03
N PRO A 1150 12.34 -59.44 -3.22
CA PRO A 1150 11.96 -59.81 -1.85
C PRO A 1150 11.95 -58.65 -0.84
N LEU A 1151 12.43 -57.46 -1.21
CA LEU A 1151 12.52 -56.28 -0.32
C LEU A 1151 11.44 -55.21 -0.62
N ILE A 1152 10.49 -55.49 -1.51
CA ILE A 1152 9.41 -54.57 -1.86
C ILE A 1152 8.03 -55.20 -1.72
N CYS A 1153 7.01 -54.34 -1.55
CA CYS A 1153 5.61 -54.75 -1.45
C CYS A 1153 5.00 -55.07 -2.82
N GLU A 1154 3.87 -55.76 -2.80
CA GLU A 1154 3.09 -56.17 -3.97
C GLU A 1154 2.84 -55.04 -4.98
N ARG A 1155 2.43 -53.86 -4.51
CA ARG A 1155 2.26 -52.65 -5.34
C ARG A 1155 3.53 -52.23 -6.07
N CYS A 1156 4.69 -52.36 -5.42
CA CYS A 1156 5.98 -51.98 -5.99
C CYS A 1156 6.53 -52.99 -6.99
N VAL A 1157 6.12 -54.26 -6.89
CA VAL A 1157 6.41 -55.27 -7.93
C VAL A 1157 5.67 -54.90 -9.22
N SER A 1158 4.34 -54.72 -9.15
CA SER A 1158 3.53 -54.28 -10.30
C SER A 1158 4.00 -52.94 -10.88
N ALA A 1159 4.40 -51.98 -10.04
CA ALA A 1159 4.92 -50.70 -10.51
C ALA A 1159 6.26 -50.79 -11.28
N ILE A 1160 7.08 -51.81 -11.00
CA ILE A 1160 8.30 -52.09 -11.77
C ILE A 1160 7.96 -52.84 -13.07
N ALA A 1161 6.92 -53.68 -13.07
CA ALA A 1161 6.39 -54.35 -14.26
C ALA A 1161 5.66 -53.38 -15.24
N GLY A 1162 5.18 -52.24 -14.76
CA GLY A 1162 4.42 -51.24 -15.54
C GLY A 1162 2.91 -51.22 -15.28
N GLU A 1163 2.45 -51.93 -14.24
CA GLU A 1163 1.04 -52.30 -14.02
C GLU A 1163 0.36 -51.53 -12.86
N PHE A 1164 0.94 -50.45 -12.33
CA PHE A 1164 0.49 -49.74 -11.11
C PHE A 1164 0.73 -48.21 -11.14
#